data_AF-A0AA41V4J2-F1
#
_entry.id   AF-A0AA41V4J2-F1
#
_cell.length_a   1.000
_cell.length_b   1.000
_cell.length_c   1.000
_cell.angle_alpha   90.00
_cell.angle_beta   90.00
_cell.angle_gamma   90.00
#
_symmetry.space_group_name_H-M   'P 1'
#
loop_
_entity.id
_entity.type
_entity.pdbx_description
1 polymer ?
#
loop_
_entity_poly.entity_id
_entity_poly.type
_entity_poly.pdbx_seq_one_letter_code
_entity_poly.pdbx_strand_id
1 'polypeptide(L)'
;MVREEFVPEALAGIGYALISCEITYFSRILDCMFGVWGKGKGLFVGSVSHGIMILHLIEWVVSGFINLQSFKRIECLCREISRLCELGYALFVVVMAAAGALRGLNKAPLIGTRAETVHRIRVSLEKCIAVVARDLVSNTGNFGHSAFDPNNRLVVQCIALSLARSGPVSFDPSLLLCLTFASLTEVFPLRAFYSRILDSLHKKSNQLGLSEVKAHLDSILFKEAGAITRVFCNQYVSADEENKTMVEKLMWSYCQDLYSGHRRIALSLHGELPELFGDLEKIAESSFLMVVVFASVVTKDRFISTLSREKLLDVSVGVLVSFSRVEYFRRIRLPEYTDAIRGVAKNVQENETACVYFVESMPSYDELTNRDGSLGLSRVEYNWAKDNVQTARILFYLRVIPTCIEHVPAPVFSKVVASTMFLYMGHPNGKLARASHSVFVSFMSSGKDSNQEERMVLKEQLVFYYIQRALEGYPGITPFDGMASGVVALVRNLPAGSPATMYCVHSLADKAKILCSKSMIEDVEMWKDWQGDSEPSKKLLELLLRLLSLVDIQILPSLMKLLAQFIVELPKDGQNMVLDEIYNQVADSDDVTRKPALVSWLQSLSFLCSQSSFTKPRKEGNGSSSSGTDTLSLNGVSARL
;
A
#
# COMPACT_ATOMS: atom_id res chain seq x y z
N MET A 1 -29.76 -42.64 0.14
CA MET A 1 -28.59 -41.78 -0.08
C MET A 1 -27.86 -42.30 -1.32
N VAL A 2 -27.71 -41.47 -2.34
CA VAL A 2 -26.92 -41.80 -3.55
C VAL A 2 -25.44 -41.75 -3.14
N ARG A 3 -24.62 -42.73 -3.53
CA ARG A 3 -23.15 -42.64 -3.32
C ARG A 3 -22.62 -41.48 -4.18
N GLU A 4 -21.66 -40.70 -3.68
CA GLU A 4 -21.15 -39.49 -4.37
C GLU A 4 -20.76 -39.75 -5.84
N GLU A 5 -20.27 -40.96 -6.14
CA GLU A 5 -19.88 -41.42 -7.47
C GLU A 5 -21.03 -41.43 -8.52
N PHE A 6 -22.30 -41.54 -8.11
CA PHE A 6 -23.45 -41.65 -9.02
C PHE A 6 -24.29 -40.37 -9.15
N VAL A 7 -23.87 -39.29 -8.48
CA VAL A 7 -24.58 -38.00 -8.52
C VAL A 7 -24.61 -37.41 -9.95
N PRO A 8 -23.51 -37.44 -10.74
CA PRO A 8 -23.54 -36.94 -12.12
C PRO A 8 -24.54 -37.67 -13.02
N GLU A 9 -24.58 -39.00 -12.97
CA GLU A 9 -25.46 -39.84 -13.79
C GLU A 9 -26.93 -39.63 -13.39
N ALA A 10 -27.21 -39.53 -12.08
CA ALA A 10 -28.54 -39.23 -11.58
C ALA A 10 -29.02 -37.85 -12.05
N LEU A 11 -28.17 -36.82 -11.96
CA LEU A 11 -28.50 -35.46 -12.42
C LEU A 11 -28.69 -35.41 -13.94
N ALA A 12 -27.88 -36.11 -14.72
CA ALA A 12 -28.05 -36.20 -16.16
C ALA A 12 -29.40 -36.85 -16.53
N GLY A 13 -29.74 -37.98 -15.89
CA GLY A 13 -31.04 -38.65 -16.07
C GLY A 13 -32.22 -37.74 -15.72
N ILE A 14 -32.11 -36.97 -14.63
CA ILE A 14 -33.11 -35.95 -14.24
C ILE A 14 -33.23 -34.87 -15.32
N GLY A 15 -32.12 -34.39 -15.88
CA GLY A 15 -32.13 -33.42 -16.98
C GLY A 15 -32.88 -33.91 -18.21
N TYR A 16 -32.59 -35.14 -18.66
CA TYR A 16 -33.32 -35.77 -19.76
C TYR A 16 -34.81 -35.93 -19.44
N ALA A 17 -35.14 -36.37 -18.23
CA ALA A 17 -36.53 -36.49 -17.80
C ALA A 17 -37.26 -35.14 -17.83
N LEU A 18 -36.64 -34.05 -17.37
CA LEU A 18 -37.22 -32.70 -17.41
C LEU A 18 -37.48 -32.21 -18.83
N ILE A 19 -36.59 -32.50 -19.78
CA ILE A 19 -36.77 -32.09 -21.18
C ILE A 19 -37.89 -32.89 -21.86
N SER A 20 -37.96 -34.19 -21.61
CA SER A 20 -38.85 -35.11 -22.32
C SER A 20 -40.25 -35.24 -21.73
N CYS A 21 -40.45 -34.94 -20.43
CA CYS A 21 -41.74 -35.17 -19.78
C CYS A 21 -42.80 -34.08 -20.00
N GLU A 22 -44.03 -34.38 -19.61
CA GLU A 22 -45.12 -33.41 -19.53
C GLU A 22 -44.98 -32.50 -18.30
N ILE A 23 -45.52 -31.28 -18.40
CA ILE A 23 -45.44 -30.24 -17.35
C ILE A 23 -45.94 -30.73 -15.99
N THR A 24 -46.93 -31.61 -15.97
CA THR A 24 -47.54 -32.20 -14.76
C THR A 24 -46.53 -32.98 -13.90
N TYR A 25 -45.45 -33.50 -14.49
CA TYR A 25 -44.43 -34.27 -13.77
C TYR A 25 -43.27 -33.42 -13.24
N PHE A 26 -43.19 -32.12 -13.59
CA PHE A 26 -42.06 -31.25 -13.19
C PHE A 26 -41.91 -31.18 -11.68
N SER A 27 -43.00 -31.00 -10.95
CA SER A 27 -43.00 -30.92 -9.48
C SER A 27 -42.41 -32.18 -8.85
N ARG A 28 -42.80 -33.37 -9.35
CA ARG A 28 -42.31 -34.66 -8.85
C ARG A 28 -40.84 -34.89 -9.18
N ILE A 29 -40.41 -34.52 -10.38
CA ILE A 29 -39.01 -34.68 -10.80
C ILE A 29 -38.10 -33.75 -10.00
N LEU A 30 -38.51 -32.49 -9.80
CA LEU A 30 -37.77 -31.55 -8.97
C LEU A 30 -37.75 -31.96 -7.49
N ASP A 31 -38.86 -32.48 -6.94
CA ASP A 31 -38.87 -33.04 -5.58
C ASP A 31 -37.87 -34.19 -5.44
N CYS A 32 -37.79 -35.09 -6.43
CA CYS A 32 -36.77 -36.14 -6.45
C CYS A 32 -35.35 -35.58 -6.51
N MET A 33 -35.10 -34.56 -7.34
CA MET A 33 -33.77 -33.93 -7.47
C MET A 33 -33.34 -33.26 -6.17
N PHE A 34 -34.20 -32.45 -5.55
CA PHE A 34 -33.88 -31.74 -4.32
C PHE A 34 -33.82 -32.70 -3.13
N GLY A 35 -34.60 -33.78 -3.15
CA GLY A 35 -34.62 -34.83 -2.13
C GLY A 35 -33.36 -35.68 -2.05
N VAL A 36 -32.46 -35.63 -3.04
CA VAL A 36 -31.17 -36.36 -3.01
C VAL A 36 -30.35 -35.99 -1.77
N TRP A 37 -30.39 -34.71 -1.39
CA TRP A 37 -29.69 -34.18 -0.23
C TRP A 37 -30.56 -34.11 1.04
N GLY A 38 -31.78 -34.64 1.01
CA GLY A 38 -32.68 -34.73 2.17
C GLY A 38 -33.64 -33.55 2.35
N LYS A 39 -34.62 -33.76 3.24
CA LYS A 39 -35.61 -32.76 3.70
C LYS A 39 -35.41 -32.53 5.20
N GLY A 40 -35.31 -31.28 5.66
CA GLY A 40 -35.20 -30.92 7.09
C GLY A 40 -33.80 -30.54 7.59
N LYS A 41 -33.69 -30.11 8.86
CA LYS A 41 -32.49 -29.48 9.48
C LYS A 41 -31.35 -30.47 9.85
N GLY A 42 -31.03 -31.43 9.00
CA GLY A 42 -29.90 -32.36 9.19
C GLY A 42 -28.57 -31.83 8.65
N LEU A 43 -27.44 -32.46 9.00
CA LEU A 43 -26.15 -32.17 8.37
C LEU A 43 -26.19 -32.62 6.90
N PHE A 44 -26.15 -31.67 5.98
CA PHE A 44 -26.25 -31.97 4.55
C PHE A 44 -24.87 -32.32 4.00
N VAL A 45 -24.72 -33.52 3.45
CA VAL A 45 -23.49 -33.92 2.75
C VAL A 45 -23.54 -33.36 1.33
N GLY A 46 -23.23 -32.08 1.19
CA GLY A 46 -23.17 -31.34 -0.07
C GLY A 46 -21.81 -30.70 -0.28
N SER A 47 -21.48 -30.36 -1.53
CA SER A 47 -20.24 -29.64 -1.87
C SER A 47 -20.53 -28.58 -2.94
N VAL A 48 -19.63 -27.60 -3.07
CA VAL A 48 -19.75 -26.54 -4.09
C VAL A 48 -19.84 -27.12 -5.49
N SER A 49 -19.10 -28.19 -5.77
CA SER A 49 -19.15 -28.96 -7.02
C SER A 49 -20.55 -29.48 -7.32
N HIS A 50 -21.25 -30.08 -6.35
CA HIS A 50 -22.63 -30.52 -6.50
C HIS A 50 -23.55 -29.34 -6.84
N GLY A 51 -23.39 -28.21 -6.13
CA GLY A 51 -24.11 -26.97 -6.43
C GLY A 51 -23.93 -26.52 -7.88
N ILE A 52 -22.70 -26.49 -8.37
CA ILE A 52 -22.39 -26.07 -9.75
C ILE A 52 -23.01 -27.01 -10.79
N MET A 53 -23.03 -28.32 -10.53
CA MET A 53 -23.68 -29.27 -11.41
C MET A 53 -25.19 -29.00 -11.52
N ILE A 54 -25.86 -28.69 -10.40
CA ILE A 54 -27.28 -28.31 -10.40
C ILE A 54 -27.51 -27.03 -11.21
N LEU A 55 -26.66 -26.02 -11.03
CA LEU A 55 -26.74 -24.77 -11.79
C LEU A 55 -26.64 -25.04 -13.29
N HIS A 56 -25.65 -25.82 -13.73
CA HIS A 56 -25.48 -26.12 -15.15
C HIS A 56 -26.59 -27.00 -15.72
N LEU A 57 -27.11 -27.95 -14.93
CA LEU A 57 -28.25 -28.77 -15.33
C LEU A 57 -29.48 -27.90 -15.63
N ILE A 58 -29.84 -27.02 -14.70
CA ILE A 58 -31.01 -26.15 -14.88
C ILE A 58 -30.77 -25.11 -15.98
N GLU A 59 -29.56 -24.56 -16.08
CA GLU A 59 -29.15 -23.69 -17.19
C GLU A 59 -29.36 -24.39 -18.55
N TRP A 60 -28.95 -25.65 -18.66
CA TRP A 60 -29.10 -26.46 -19.86
C TRP A 60 -30.57 -26.76 -20.17
N VAL A 61 -31.37 -27.15 -19.18
CA VAL A 61 -32.82 -27.40 -19.35
C VAL A 61 -33.54 -26.13 -19.83
N VAL A 62 -33.29 -24.98 -19.19
CA VAL A 62 -33.91 -23.71 -19.58
C VAL A 62 -33.46 -23.29 -20.99
N SER A 63 -32.17 -23.44 -21.32
CA SER A 63 -31.67 -23.18 -22.67
C SER A 63 -32.32 -24.08 -23.72
N GLY A 64 -32.53 -25.36 -23.38
CA GLY A 64 -33.26 -26.31 -24.22
C GLY A 64 -34.71 -25.87 -24.45
N PHE A 65 -35.42 -25.43 -23.42
CA PHE A 65 -36.78 -24.91 -23.56
C PHE A 65 -36.86 -23.61 -24.36
N ILE A 66 -35.84 -22.73 -24.26
CA ILE A 66 -35.73 -21.53 -25.09
C ILE A 66 -35.58 -21.93 -26.57
N ASN A 67 -34.71 -22.89 -26.87
CA ASN A 67 -34.50 -23.39 -28.23
C ASN A 67 -35.77 -24.05 -28.81
N LEU A 68 -36.53 -24.75 -27.96
CA LEU A 68 -37.83 -25.34 -28.32
C LEU A 68 -38.98 -24.33 -28.29
N GLN A 69 -38.72 -23.06 -28.00
CA GLN A 69 -39.70 -21.98 -27.86
C GLN A 69 -40.85 -22.28 -26.86
N SER A 70 -40.59 -23.13 -25.86
CA SER A 70 -41.60 -23.63 -24.93
C SER A 70 -41.66 -22.80 -23.64
N PHE A 71 -42.15 -21.57 -23.74
CA PHE A 71 -42.21 -20.64 -22.60
C PHE A 71 -43.08 -21.11 -21.43
N LYS A 72 -44.17 -21.85 -21.70
CA LYS A 72 -45.02 -22.44 -20.65
C LYS A 72 -44.22 -23.42 -19.77
N ARG A 73 -43.28 -24.17 -20.35
CA ARG A 73 -42.40 -25.08 -19.60
C ARG A 73 -41.40 -24.30 -18.75
N ILE A 74 -40.82 -23.23 -19.28
CA ILE A 74 -39.92 -22.34 -18.53
C ILE A 74 -40.65 -21.74 -17.32
N GLU A 75 -41.84 -21.18 -17.54
CA GLU A 75 -42.64 -20.57 -16.48
C GLU A 75 -43.00 -21.59 -15.39
N CYS A 76 -43.45 -22.79 -15.78
CA CYS A 76 -43.77 -23.83 -14.81
C CYS A 76 -42.54 -24.31 -14.03
N LEU A 77 -41.41 -24.54 -14.71
CA LEU A 77 -40.17 -24.96 -14.06
C LEU A 77 -39.72 -23.93 -13.03
N CYS A 78 -39.66 -22.65 -13.40
CA CYS A 78 -39.22 -21.58 -12.50
C CYS A 78 -40.18 -21.38 -11.33
N ARG A 79 -41.50 -21.52 -11.57
CA ARG A 79 -42.51 -21.46 -10.51
C ARG A 79 -42.34 -22.58 -9.49
N GLU A 80 -42.09 -23.80 -9.95
CA GLU A 80 -41.84 -24.93 -9.05
C GLU A 80 -40.53 -24.75 -8.27
N ILE A 81 -39.45 -24.26 -8.89
CA ILE A 81 -38.19 -23.94 -8.17
C ILE A 81 -38.45 -22.91 -7.06
N SER A 82 -39.18 -21.83 -7.36
CA SER A 82 -39.53 -20.82 -6.35
C SER A 82 -40.37 -21.39 -5.21
N ARG A 83 -41.32 -22.28 -5.51
CA ARG A 83 -42.17 -22.95 -4.50
C ARG A 83 -41.38 -23.88 -3.59
N LEU A 84 -40.37 -24.59 -4.13
CA LEU A 84 -39.52 -25.50 -3.36
C LEU A 84 -38.65 -24.75 -2.33
N CYS A 85 -38.46 -23.44 -2.47
CA CYS A 85 -37.80 -22.59 -1.48
C CYS A 85 -38.49 -22.64 -0.11
N GLU A 86 -39.81 -22.83 -0.07
CA GLU A 86 -40.63 -22.79 1.16
C GLU A 86 -40.77 -24.16 1.85
N LEU A 87 -40.25 -25.22 1.23
CA LEU A 87 -40.54 -26.61 1.60
C LEU A 87 -39.41 -27.31 2.38
N GLY A 88 -38.41 -26.56 2.86
CA GLY A 88 -37.39 -27.07 3.79
C GLY A 88 -36.34 -28.02 3.19
N TYR A 89 -36.04 -27.87 1.90
CA TYR A 89 -34.94 -28.57 1.22
C TYR A 89 -33.57 -27.96 1.56
N ALA A 90 -32.50 -28.66 1.18
CA ALA A 90 -31.14 -28.15 1.27
C ALA A 90 -31.00 -26.80 0.52
N LEU A 91 -30.72 -25.73 1.26
CA LEU A 91 -30.76 -24.35 0.76
C LEU A 91 -29.80 -24.10 -0.42
N PHE A 92 -28.64 -24.77 -0.44
CA PHE A 92 -27.67 -24.61 -1.53
C PHE A 92 -28.22 -25.14 -2.87
N VAL A 93 -29.06 -26.19 -2.86
CA VAL A 93 -29.70 -26.75 -4.07
C VAL A 93 -30.70 -25.75 -4.64
N VAL A 94 -31.51 -25.14 -3.77
CA VAL A 94 -32.51 -24.13 -4.14
C VAL A 94 -31.81 -22.93 -4.81
N VAL A 95 -30.76 -22.40 -4.17
CA VAL A 95 -30.00 -21.26 -4.68
C VAL A 95 -29.39 -21.57 -6.04
N MET A 96 -28.74 -22.72 -6.20
CA MET A 96 -28.05 -23.07 -7.43
C MET A 96 -29.03 -23.39 -8.58
N ALA A 97 -30.18 -24.01 -8.29
CA ALA A 97 -31.23 -24.22 -9.28
C ALA A 97 -31.85 -22.90 -9.76
N ALA A 98 -32.17 -21.98 -8.84
CA ALA A 98 -32.70 -20.67 -9.18
C ALA A 98 -31.71 -19.86 -10.04
N ALA A 99 -30.42 -19.92 -9.70
CA ALA A 99 -29.35 -19.29 -10.46
C ALA A 99 -29.11 -19.89 -11.85
N GLY A 100 -29.21 -21.22 -11.97
CA GLY A 100 -29.16 -21.89 -13.28
C GLY A 100 -30.27 -21.40 -14.20
N ALA A 101 -31.49 -21.28 -13.67
CA ALA A 101 -32.63 -20.74 -14.40
C ALA A 101 -32.41 -19.26 -14.78
N LEU A 102 -31.95 -18.42 -13.85
CA LEU A 102 -31.60 -17.02 -14.11
C LEU A 102 -30.56 -16.89 -15.23
N ARG A 103 -29.48 -17.67 -15.16
CA ARG A 103 -28.41 -17.65 -16.16
C ARG A 103 -28.90 -18.06 -17.55
N GLY A 104 -29.71 -19.11 -17.63
CA GLY A 104 -30.34 -19.53 -18.89
C GLY A 104 -31.23 -18.44 -19.49
N LEU A 105 -32.06 -17.80 -18.64
CA LEU A 105 -32.93 -16.69 -19.05
C LEU A 105 -32.18 -15.44 -19.49
N ASN A 106 -31.02 -15.14 -18.88
CA ASN A 106 -30.22 -13.96 -19.20
C ASN A 106 -29.46 -14.08 -20.53
N LYS A 107 -29.28 -15.29 -21.07
CA LYS A 107 -28.66 -15.53 -22.38
C LYS A 107 -29.61 -15.40 -23.56
N ALA A 108 -30.92 -15.34 -23.33
CA ALA A 108 -31.93 -15.32 -24.39
C ALA A 108 -32.24 -13.88 -24.87
N PRO A 109 -32.20 -13.59 -26.19
CA PRO A 109 -32.71 -12.34 -26.74
C PRO A 109 -34.26 -12.39 -26.73
N LEU A 110 -34.90 -11.47 -26.00
CA LEU A 110 -36.35 -11.46 -25.82
C LEU A 110 -36.92 -10.12 -26.31
N ILE A 111 -37.94 -10.17 -27.17
CA ILE A 111 -38.62 -9.01 -27.77
C ILE A 111 -40.12 -9.09 -27.46
N GLY A 112 -40.75 -7.94 -27.17
CA GLY A 112 -42.20 -7.80 -27.00
C GLY A 112 -42.75 -8.31 -25.66
N THR A 113 -44.02 -8.73 -25.63
CA THR A 113 -44.76 -9.17 -24.42
C THR A 113 -44.10 -10.34 -23.67
N ARG A 114 -43.26 -11.12 -24.34
CA ARG A 114 -42.46 -12.20 -23.73
C ARG A 114 -41.37 -11.67 -22.78
N ALA A 115 -40.92 -10.43 -22.98
CA ALA A 115 -39.94 -9.79 -22.11
C ALA A 115 -40.52 -9.50 -20.72
N GLU A 116 -41.80 -9.11 -20.63
CA GLU A 116 -42.45 -8.81 -19.35
C GLU A 116 -42.66 -10.06 -18.50
N THR A 117 -43.10 -11.17 -19.10
CA THR A 117 -43.23 -12.45 -18.40
C THR A 117 -41.88 -12.97 -17.92
N VAL A 118 -40.83 -12.88 -18.76
CA VAL A 118 -39.48 -13.29 -18.34
C VAL A 118 -38.93 -12.38 -17.25
N HIS A 119 -39.19 -11.07 -17.30
CA HIS A 119 -38.80 -10.15 -16.24
C HIS A 119 -39.46 -10.54 -14.90
N ARG A 120 -40.76 -10.86 -14.89
CA ARG A 120 -41.46 -11.35 -13.70
C ARG A 120 -40.86 -12.64 -13.16
N ILE A 121 -40.48 -13.57 -14.04
CA ILE A 121 -39.81 -14.82 -13.65
C ILE A 121 -38.45 -14.53 -13.02
N ARG A 122 -37.64 -13.64 -13.62
CA ARG A 122 -36.34 -13.25 -13.09
C ARG A 122 -36.47 -12.67 -11.69
N VAL A 123 -37.39 -11.72 -11.48
CA VAL A 123 -37.66 -11.13 -10.15
C VAL A 123 -38.06 -12.22 -9.13
N SER A 124 -38.87 -13.21 -9.52
CA SER A 124 -39.23 -14.31 -8.63
C SER A 124 -38.03 -15.18 -8.23
N LEU A 125 -37.12 -15.46 -9.17
CA LEU A 125 -35.93 -16.27 -8.92
C LEU A 125 -34.90 -15.50 -8.08
N GLU A 126 -34.71 -14.21 -8.35
CA GLU A 126 -33.88 -13.32 -7.52
C GLU A 126 -34.40 -13.27 -6.09
N LYS A 127 -35.73 -13.12 -5.92
CA LYS A 127 -36.39 -13.15 -4.61
C LYS A 127 -36.18 -14.48 -3.89
N CYS A 128 -36.19 -15.60 -4.60
CA CYS A 128 -35.91 -16.91 -4.03
C CYS A 128 -34.51 -16.97 -3.41
N ILE A 129 -33.49 -16.49 -4.12
CA ILE A 129 -32.11 -16.42 -3.59
C ILE A 129 -32.03 -15.43 -2.41
N ALA A 130 -32.71 -14.28 -2.52
CA ALA A 130 -32.73 -13.25 -1.47
C ALA A 130 -33.40 -13.72 -0.16
N VAL A 131 -34.45 -14.55 -0.23
CA VAL A 131 -35.08 -15.16 0.96
C VAL A 131 -34.08 -16.04 1.70
N VAL A 132 -33.35 -16.90 0.97
CA VAL A 132 -32.30 -17.74 1.58
C VAL A 132 -31.20 -16.88 2.21
N ALA A 133 -30.78 -15.81 1.54
CA ALA A 133 -29.79 -14.89 2.10
C ALA A 133 -30.29 -14.19 3.37
N ARG A 134 -31.56 -13.77 3.40
CA ARG A 134 -32.19 -13.15 4.57
C ARG A 134 -32.28 -14.11 5.76
N ASP A 135 -32.60 -15.37 5.51
CA ASP A 135 -32.63 -16.41 6.54
C ASP A 135 -31.23 -16.66 7.10
N LEU A 136 -30.18 -16.63 6.27
CA LEU A 136 -28.80 -16.74 6.76
C LEU A 136 -28.39 -15.53 7.60
N VAL A 137 -28.69 -14.32 7.13
CA VAL A 137 -28.37 -13.07 7.84
C VAL A 137 -29.07 -13.03 9.21
N SER A 138 -30.35 -13.38 9.26
CA SER A 138 -31.12 -13.37 10.51
C SER A 138 -30.67 -14.44 11.51
N ASN A 139 -30.34 -15.65 11.04
CA ASN A 139 -29.90 -16.75 11.92
C ASN A 139 -28.48 -16.56 12.46
N THR A 140 -27.62 -15.84 11.75
CA THR A 140 -26.19 -15.74 12.11
C THR A 140 -25.88 -14.51 12.97
N GLY A 141 -26.82 -13.58 13.14
CA GLY A 141 -26.62 -12.35 13.89
C GLY A 141 -25.57 -11.43 13.25
N ASN A 142 -25.09 -10.43 14.00
CA ASN A 142 -23.96 -9.61 13.56
C ASN A 142 -22.78 -10.52 13.25
N PHE A 143 -22.34 -10.53 11.99
CA PHE A 143 -21.27 -11.36 11.39
C PHE A 143 -19.88 -11.22 12.04
N GLY A 144 -19.79 -10.62 13.22
CA GLY A 144 -18.61 -10.54 14.06
C GLY A 144 -18.42 -11.84 14.85
N HIS A 145 -17.36 -12.57 14.48
CA HIS A 145 -16.54 -13.39 15.40
C HIS A 145 -16.94 -14.82 15.74
N SER A 146 -18.06 -15.39 15.28
CA SER A 146 -18.39 -16.80 15.55
C SER A 146 -18.05 -17.74 14.39
N ALA A 147 -17.61 -18.96 14.72
CA ALA A 147 -17.39 -20.02 13.75
C ALA A 147 -18.75 -20.42 13.13
N PHE A 148 -18.94 -20.06 11.86
CA PHE A 148 -20.13 -20.45 11.09
C PHE A 148 -20.31 -21.97 11.11
N ASP A 149 -21.57 -22.42 11.27
CA ASP A 149 -22.00 -23.78 10.98
C ASP A 149 -21.54 -24.18 9.56
N PRO A 150 -20.85 -25.33 9.37
CA PRO A 150 -20.43 -25.83 8.07
C PRO A 150 -21.52 -25.77 6.98
N ASN A 151 -22.78 -26.04 7.33
CA ASN A 151 -23.90 -25.96 6.39
C ASN A 151 -24.11 -24.53 5.87
N ASN A 152 -24.04 -23.54 6.76
CA ASN A 152 -24.23 -22.15 6.40
C ASN A 152 -23.08 -21.62 5.52
N ARG A 153 -21.85 -22.13 5.71
CA ARG A 153 -20.71 -21.79 4.84
C ARG A 153 -20.93 -22.23 3.41
N LEU A 154 -21.37 -23.48 3.21
CA LEU A 154 -21.67 -24.00 1.86
C LEU A 154 -22.73 -23.15 1.14
N VAL A 155 -23.79 -22.75 1.84
CA VAL A 155 -24.85 -21.92 1.25
C VAL A 155 -24.33 -20.54 0.88
N VAL A 156 -23.51 -19.90 1.73
CA VAL A 156 -22.85 -18.62 1.43
C VAL A 156 -21.95 -18.73 0.19
N GLN A 157 -21.12 -19.78 0.11
CA GLN A 157 -20.27 -20.05 -1.06
C GLN A 157 -21.11 -20.21 -2.34
N CYS A 158 -22.22 -20.96 -2.24
CA CYS A 158 -23.15 -21.13 -3.34
C CYS A 158 -23.82 -19.81 -3.74
N ILE A 159 -24.26 -18.96 -2.81
CA ILE A 159 -24.82 -17.63 -3.12
C ILE A 159 -23.81 -16.77 -3.87
N ALA A 160 -22.55 -16.72 -3.42
CA ALA A 160 -21.54 -15.90 -4.08
C ALA A 160 -21.29 -16.38 -5.52
N LEU A 161 -21.12 -17.69 -5.73
CA LEU A 161 -20.92 -18.28 -7.06
C LEU A 161 -22.17 -18.17 -7.94
N SER A 162 -23.35 -18.33 -7.35
CA SER A 162 -24.62 -18.26 -8.06
C SER A 162 -24.82 -16.86 -8.63
N LEU A 163 -24.58 -15.82 -7.85
CA LEU A 163 -24.66 -14.43 -8.28
C LEU A 163 -23.58 -14.09 -9.31
N ALA A 164 -22.33 -14.53 -9.09
CA ALA A 164 -21.23 -14.34 -10.05
C ALA A 164 -21.53 -14.93 -11.44
N ARG A 165 -22.27 -16.05 -11.49
CA ARG A 165 -22.58 -16.76 -12.74
C ARG A 165 -23.95 -16.44 -13.33
N SER A 166 -24.87 -15.85 -12.57
CA SER A 166 -26.25 -15.57 -13.02
C SER A 166 -26.38 -14.38 -13.97
N GLY A 167 -25.41 -13.45 -14.00
CA GLY A 167 -25.49 -12.21 -14.79
C GLY A 167 -25.96 -11.01 -13.94
N PRO A 168 -26.61 -10.00 -14.53
CA PRO A 168 -27.12 -8.86 -13.77
C PRO A 168 -28.21 -9.31 -12.79
N VAL A 169 -28.11 -8.88 -11.54
CA VAL A 169 -29.04 -9.18 -10.46
C VAL A 169 -29.45 -7.87 -9.78
N SER A 170 -30.74 -7.71 -9.48
CA SER A 170 -31.26 -6.54 -8.76
C SER A 170 -30.65 -6.41 -7.37
N PHE A 171 -30.65 -5.19 -6.82
CA PHE A 171 -30.16 -4.94 -5.46
C PHE A 171 -31.05 -5.62 -4.41
N ASP A 172 -30.42 -6.33 -3.45
CA ASP A 172 -31.04 -6.75 -2.20
C ASP A 172 -30.02 -6.62 -1.04
N PRO A 173 -30.39 -6.01 0.10
CA PRO A 173 -29.48 -5.84 1.24
C PRO A 173 -28.89 -7.15 1.78
N SER A 174 -29.69 -8.23 1.81
CA SER A 174 -29.27 -9.53 2.33
C SER A 174 -28.25 -10.17 1.40
N LEU A 175 -28.44 -10.03 0.08
CA LEU A 175 -27.48 -10.49 -0.92
C LEU A 175 -26.14 -9.72 -0.82
N LEU A 176 -26.19 -8.40 -0.63
CA LEU A 176 -24.98 -7.59 -0.43
C LEU A 176 -24.21 -8.05 0.81
N LEU A 177 -24.89 -8.28 1.93
CA LEU A 177 -24.25 -8.76 3.17
C LEU A 177 -23.67 -10.17 3.00
N CYS A 178 -24.40 -11.10 2.36
CA CYS A 178 -23.88 -12.43 2.06
C CYS A 178 -22.66 -12.38 1.13
N LEU A 179 -22.66 -11.52 0.11
CA LEU A 179 -21.50 -11.31 -0.78
C LEU A 179 -20.30 -10.73 -0.05
N THR A 180 -20.54 -9.76 0.83
CA THR A 180 -19.49 -9.18 1.68
C THR A 180 -18.88 -10.27 2.55
N PHE A 181 -19.71 -11.00 3.28
CA PHE A 181 -19.25 -12.09 4.13
C PHE A 181 -18.51 -13.18 3.35
N ALA A 182 -19.08 -13.65 2.23
CA ALA A 182 -18.43 -14.62 1.36
C ALA A 182 -17.05 -14.15 0.90
N SER A 183 -16.94 -12.89 0.48
CA SER A 183 -15.67 -12.32 0.02
C SER A 183 -14.62 -12.30 1.14
N LEU A 184 -15.00 -11.85 2.33
CA LEU A 184 -14.07 -11.66 3.45
C LEU A 184 -13.71 -12.95 4.21
N THR A 185 -14.54 -13.99 4.13
CA THR A 185 -14.37 -15.20 4.97
C THR A 185 -14.27 -16.51 4.21
N GLU A 186 -14.84 -16.60 3.01
CA GLU A 186 -14.84 -17.83 2.22
C GLU A 186 -13.94 -17.72 0.99
N VAL A 187 -14.00 -16.62 0.23
CA VAL A 187 -13.13 -16.37 -0.94
C VAL A 187 -11.72 -16.04 -0.50
N PHE A 188 -11.57 -15.16 0.51
CA PHE A 188 -10.27 -14.77 1.08
C PHE A 188 -10.18 -15.10 2.58
N PRO A 189 -10.13 -16.40 2.95
CA PRO A 189 -10.20 -16.90 4.34
C PRO A 189 -8.91 -16.68 5.16
N LEU A 190 -8.16 -15.61 4.87
CA LEU A 190 -6.84 -15.33 5.44
C LEU A 190 -6.86 -15.25 6.95
N ARG A 191 -7.87 -14.59 7.53
CA ARG A 191 -8.07 -14.54 8.99
C ARG A 191 -8.13 -15.95 9.61
N ALA A 192 -8.94 -16.84 9.03
CA ALA A 192 -9.12 -18.19 9.54
C ALA A 192 -7.84 -19.03 9.40
N PHE A 193 -7.16 -18.93 8.25
CA PHE A 193 -5.86 -19.59 8.06
C PHE A 193 -4.82 -19.08 9.03
N TYR A 194 -4.76 -17.76 9.23
CA TYR A 194 -3.78 -17.15 10.10
C TYR A 194 -3.95 -17.59 11.56
N SER A 195 -5.18 -17.54 12.07
CA SER A 195 -5.49 -18.01 13.43
C SER A 195 -5.11 -19.49 13.62
N ARG A 196 -5.48 -20.37 12.68
CA ARG A 196 -5.18 -21.80 12.80
C ARG A 196 -3.68 -22.11 12.74
N ILE A 197 -2.93 -21.44 11.87
CA ILE A 197 -1.48 -21.62 11.77
C ILE A 197 -0.79 -21.14 13.06
N LEU A 198 -1.22 -19.99 13.59
CA LEU A 198 -0.69 -19.53 14.86
C LEU A 198 -1.02 -20.52 15.99
N ASP A 199 -2.24 -21.04 16.05
CA ASP A 199 -2.63 -22.05 17.05
C ASP A 199 -1.81 -23.34 16.93
N SER A 200 -1.53 -23.80 15.70
CA SER A 200 -0.73 -25.01 15.46
C SER A 200 0.73 -24.83 15.86
N LEU A 201 1.30 -23.65 15.60
CA LEU A 201 2.65 -23.28 16.03
C LEU A 201 2.77 -23.26 17.56
N HIS A 202 1.76 -22.73 18.27
CA HIS A 202 1.75 -22.74 19.74
C HIS A 202 1.62 -24.15 20.31
N LYS A 203 0.83 -25.02 19.67
CA LYS A 203 0.56 -26.39 20.14
C LYS A 203 1.60 -27.43 19.67
N LYS A 204 2.61 -27.04 18.87
CA LYS A 204 3.59 -27.93 18.22
C LYS A 204 2.92 -29.13 17.52
N SER A 205 1.79 -28.91 16.84
CA SER A 205 1.13 -29.97 16.09
C SER A 205 1.74 -30.11 14.70
N ASN A 206 2.01 -31.36 14.28
CA ASN A 206 2.68 -31.66 13.00
C ASN A 206 1.81 -31.47 11.74
N GLN A 207 0.53 -31.09 11.89
CA GLN A 207 -0.35 -30.77 10.77
C GLN A 207 -0.47 -29.25 10.64
N LEU A 208 0.51 -28.62 10.02
CA LEU A 208 0.28 -27.29 9.44
C LEU A 208 -0.65 -27.44 8.23
N GLY A 209 -1.62 -26.53 8.11
CA GLY A 209 -2.69 -26.54 7.11
C GLY A 209 -2.27 -26.34 5.64
N LEU A 210 -1.07 -26.78 5.25
CA LEU A 210 -0.54 -26.69 3.88
C LEU A 210 -1.50 -27.29 2.85
N SER A 211 -2.10 -28.44 3.16
CA SER A 211 -3.06 -29.09 2.25
C SER A 211 -4.35 -28.28 2.09
N GLU A 212 -4.79 -27.57 3.12
CA GLU A 212 -6.01 -26.76 3.08
C GLU A 212 -5.81 -25.47 2.26
N VAL A 213 -4.67 -24.79 2.45
CA VAL A 213 -4.33 -23.58 1.67
C VAL A 213 -4.18 -23.92 0.18
N LYS A 214 -3.47 -25.01 -0.15
CA LYS A 214 -3.33 -25.48 -1.54
C LYS A 214 -4.68 -25.88 -2.13
N ALA A 215 -5.50 -26.63 -1.40
CA ALA A 215 -6.85 -26.99 -1.85
C ALA A 215 -7.73 -25.75 -2.10
N HIS A 216 -7.60 -24.69 -1.29
CA HIS A 216 -8.33 -23.44 -1.49
C HIS A 216 -7.88 -22.70 -2.76
N LEU A 217 -6.57 -22.62 -3.03
CA LEU A 217 -6.05 -22.03 -4.27
C LEU A 217 -6.59 -22.74 -5.51
N ASP A 218 -6.75 -24.07 -5.44
CA ASP A 218 -7.32 -24.86 -6.54
C ASP A 218 -8.84 -24.83 -6.60
N SER A 219 -9.51 -24.30 -5.57
CA SER A 219 -10.96 -24.26 -5.47
C SER A 219 -11.59 -23.38 -6.54
N ILE A 220 -12.82 -23.74 -6.94
CA ILE A 220 -13.60 -22.96 -7.90
C ILE A 220 -13.94 -21.57 -7.32
N LEU A 221 -14.13 -21.49 -6.01
CA LEU A 221 -14.46 -20.25 -5.32
C LEU A 221 -13.34 -19.21 -5.48
N PHE A 222 -12.09 -19.61 -5.27
CA PHE A 222 -10.94 -18.72 -5.45
C PHE A 222 -10.71 -18.36 -6.92
N LYS A 223 -10.87 -19.32 -7.84
CA LYS A 223 -10.76 -19.09 -9.29
C LYS A 223 -11.79 -18.08 -9.82
N GLU A 224 -12.94 -17.96 -9.17
CA GLU A 224 -14.02 -17.02 -9.52
C GLU A 224 -13.99 -15.72 -8.69
N ALA A 225 -12.95 -15.49 -7.87
CA ALA A 225 -12.88 -14.35 -6.94
C ALA A 225 -13.09 -12.99 -7.63
N GLY A 226 -12.56 -12.81 -8.85
CA GLY A 226 -12.76 -11.58 -9.62
C GLY A 226 -14.21 -11.36 -10.07
N ALA A 227 -14.91 -12.43 -10.46
CA ALA A 227 -16.33 -12.36 -10.84
C ALA A 227 -17.21 -12.08 -9.62
N ILE A 228 -16.92 -12.72 -8.49
CA ILE A 228 -17.61 -12.48 -7.21
C ILE A 228 -17.40 -11.02 -6.77
N THR A 229 -16.16 -10.53 -6.80
CA THR A 229 -15.83 -9.14 -6.47
C THR A 229 -16.58 -8.14 -7.34
N ARG A 230 -16.73 -8.43 -8.64
CA ARG A 230 -17.49 -7.59 -9.56
C ARG A 230 -18.97 -7.49 -9.16
N VAL A 231 -19.62 -8.62 -8.88
CA VAL A 231 -21.04 -8.61 -8.49
C VAL A 231 -21.23 -7.95 -7.13
N PHE A 232 -20.31 -8.19 -6.19
CA PHE A 232 -20.26 -7.47 -4.91
C PHE A 232 -20.21 -5.94 -5.11
N CYS A 233 -19.32 -5.44 -5.97
CA CYS A 233 -19.23 -4.01 -6.26
C CYS A 233 -20.51 -3.47 -6.94
N ASN A 234 -21.12 -4.24 -7.83
CA ASN A 234 -22.38 -3.84 -8.48
C ASN A 234 -23.52 -3.68 -7.45
N GLN A 235 -23.64 -4.64 -6.51
CA GLN A 235 -24.61 -4.56 -5.43
C GLN A 235 -24.33 -3.37 -4.50
N TYR A 236 -23.05 -3.07 -4.23
CA TYR A 236 -22.66 -1.90 -3.45
C TYR A 236 -23.10 -0.58 -4.11
N VAL A 237 -22.89 -0.41 -5.43
CA VAL A 237 -23.27 0.83 -6.13
C VAL A 237 -24.78 1.10 -6.01
N SER A 238 -25.59 0.05 -6.12
CA SER A 238 -27.04 0.14 -6.02
C SER A 238 -27.59 0.20 -4.58
N ALA A 239 -26.74 0.12 -3.57
CA ALA A 239 -27.15 0.08 -2.17
C ALA A 239 -27.52 1.45 -1.60
N ASP A 240 -28.33 1.44 -0.53
CA ASP A 240 -28.58 2.62 0.29
C ASP A 240 -27.37 2.99 1.18
N GLU A 241 -27.45 4.17 1.77
CA GLU A 241 -26.38 4.76 2.58
C GLU A 241 -26.01 3.94 3.82
N GLU A 242 -27.00 3.31 4.45
CA GLU A 242 -26.81 2.50 5.66
C GLU A 242 -26.02 1.23 5.32
N ASN A 243 -26.45 0.52 4.28
CA ASN A 243 -25.80 -0.70 3.81
C ASN A 243 -24.40 -0.41 3.27
N LYS A 244 -24.19 0.68 2.52
CA LYS A 244 -22.86 1.10 2.06
C LYS A 244 -21.90 1.31 3.24
N THR A 245 -22.34 2.06 4.26
CA THR A 245 -21.53 2.36 5.45
C THR A 245 -21.19 1.08 6.23
N MET A 246 -22.13 0.14 6.33
CA MET A 246 -21.89 -1.15 6.99
C MET A 246 -20.85 -1.99 6.25
N VAL A 247 -20.98 -2.12 4.94
CA VAL A 247 -20.05 -2.90 4.09
C VAL A 247 -18.64 -2.30 4.11
N GLU A 248 -18.54 -0.97 4.00
CA GLU A 248 -17.27 -0.25 4.12
C GLU A 248 -16.57 -0.58 5.45
N LYS A 249 -17.27 -0.48 6.59
CA LYS A 249 -16.71 -0.83 7.91
C LYS A 249 -16.19 -2.27 7.97
N LEU A 250 -16.93 -3.23 7.42
CA LEU A 250 -16.51 -4.63 7.35
C LEU A 250 -15.23 -4.79 6.51
N MET A 251 -15.14 -4.11 5.36
CA MET A 251 -13.96 -4.14 4.51
C MET A 251 -12.73 -3.52 5.18
N TRP A 252 -12.88 -2.37 5.83
CA TRP A 252 -11.79 -1.68 6.52
C TRP A 252 -11.29 -2.46 7.74
N SER A 253 -12.21 -3.13 8.45
CA SER A 253 -11.89 -4.07 9.53
C SER A 253 -11.13 -5.29 9.03
N TYR A 254 -11.56 -5.87 7.90
CA TYR A 254 -10.85 -6.97 7.26
C TYR A 254 -9.40 -6.61 6.90
N CYS A 255 -9.15 -5.39 6.41
CA CYS A 255 -7.79 -4.93 6.13
C CYS A 255 -6.91 -4.91 7.39
N GLN A 256 -7.47 -4.59 8.56
CA GLN A 256 -6.74 -4.64 9.84
C GLN A 256 -6.43 -6.09 10.25
N ASP A 257 -7.40 -6.99 10.12
CA ASP A 257 -7.22 -8.42 10.41
C ASP A 257 -6.15 -9.03 9.49
N LEU A 258 -6.18 -8.68 8.21
CA LEU A 258 -5.20 -9.10 7.20
C LEU A 258 -3.80 -8.61 7.56
N TYR A 259 -3.64 -7.32 7.85
CA TYR A 259 -2.36 -6.73 8.26
C TYR A 259 -1.80 -7.39 9.51
N SER A 260 -2.60 -7.41 10.58
CA SER A 260 -2.16 -7.91 11.89
C SER A 260 -1.80 -9.39 11.80
N GLY A 261 -2.68 -10.23 11.24
CA GLY A 261 -2.47 -11.67 11.09
C GLY A 261 -1.27 -12.00 10.21
N HIS A 262 -1.11 -11.32 9.07
CA HIS A 262 0.01 -11.58 8.17
C HIS A 262 1.35 -11.18 8.81
N ARG A 263 1.42 -10.01 9.48
CA ARG A 263 2.60 -9.59 10.24
C ARG A 263 2.98 -10.63 11.31
N ARG A 264 2.00 -11.16 12.06
CA ARG A 264 2.27 -12.19 13.10
C ARG A 264 2.93 -13.42 12.49
N ILE A 265 2.44 -13.87 11.34
CA ILE A 265 2.91 -15.10 10.69
C ILE A 265 4.26 -14.89 10.02
N ALA A 266 4.47 -13.76 9.35
CA ALA A 266 5.76 -13.41 8.76
C ALA A 266 6.87 -13.41 9.84
N LEU A 267 6.56 -12.89 11.03
CA LEU A 267 7.46 -12.89 12.17
C LEU A 267 7.57 -14.26 12.84
N SER A 268 6.53 -15.09 12.86
CA SER A 268 6.56 -16.40 13.53
C SER A 268 7.23 -17.49 12.70
N LEU A 269 7.06 -17.44 11.37
CA LEU A 269 7.55 -18.49 10.48
C LEU A 269 9.03 -18.35 10.14
N HIS A 270 9.65 -17.16 10.26
CA HIS A 270 11.10 -16.92 10.06
C HIS A 270 11.76 -17.65 8.85
N GLY A 271 11.00 -17.93 7.79
CA GLY A 271 11.48 -18.69 6.62
C GLY A 271 11.48 -20.22 6.76
N GLU A 272 10.98 -20.78 7.86
CA GLU A 272 10.88 -22.23 8.13
C GLU A 272 9.91 -22.95 7.19
N LEU A 273 8.98 -22.23 6.54
CA LEU A 273 8.00 -22.78 5.60
C LEU A 273 7.72 -21.83 4.41
N PRO A 274 8.67 -21.71 3.46
CA PRO A 274 8.55 -20.75 2.37
C PRO A 274 7.40 -21.07 1.41
N GLU A 275 7.07 -22.35 1.20
CA GLU A 275 5.93 -22.74 0.34
C GLU A 275 4.58 -22.30 0.92
N LEU A 276 4.32 -22.61 2.20
CA LEU A 276 3.07 -22.22 2.86
C LEU A 276 2.90 -20.70 2.86
N PHE A 277 3.98 -19.99 3.18
CA PHE A 277 3.96 -18.53 3.23
C PHE A 277 3.70 -17.94 1.83
N GLY A 278 4.37 -18.47 0.79
CA GLY A 278 4.12 -18.06 -0.59
C GLY A 278 2.69 -18.34 -1.06
N ASP A 279 2.10 -19.47 -0.67
CA ASP A 279 0.71 -19.80 -1.00
C ASP A 279 -0.29 -18.88 -0.28
N LEU A 280 -0.02 -18.49 0.98
CA LEU A 280 -0.79 -17.46 1.69
C LEU A 280 -0.65 -16.08 1.03
N GLU A 281 0.56 -15.72 0.59
CA GLU A 281 0.79 -14.46 -0.13
C GLU A 281 -0.02 -14.39 -1.43
N LYS A 282 -0.17 -15.48 -2.20
CA LYS A 282 -1.03 -15.49 -3.40
C LYS A 282 -2.49 -15.16 -3.09
N ILE A 283 -3.02 -15.69 -1.99
CA ILE A 283 -4.38 -15.38 -1.54
C ILE A 283 -4.45 -13.92 -1.09
N ALA A 284 -3.44 -13.44 -0.35
CA ALA A 284 -3.36 -12.06 0.12
C ALA A 284 -3.22 -11.03 -1.01
N GLU A 285 -2.45 -11.33 -2.05
CA GLU A 285 -2.33 -10.53 -3.27
C GLU A 285 -3.67 -10.44 -4.01
N SER A 286 -4.42 -11.55 -4.09
CA SER A 286 -5.76 -11.54 -4.68
C SER A 286 -6.76 -10.76 -3.82
N SER A 287 -6.64 -10.83 -2.49
CA SER A 287 -7.44 -10.01 -1.57
C SER A 287 -7.11 -8.52 -1.70
N PHE A 288 -5.85 -8.17 -1.94
CA PHE A 288 -5.42 -6.80 -2.24
C PHE A 288 -6.10 -6.27 -3.51
N LEU A 289 -6.19 -7.08 -4.58
CA LEU A 289 -6.91 -6.69 -5.79
C LEU A 289 -8.39 -6.39 -5.50
N MET A 290 -9.06 -7.23 -4.71
CA MET A 290 -10.44 -7.00 -4.29
C MET A 290 -10.57 -5.67 -3.53
N VAL A 291 -9.71 -5.42 -2.54
CA VAL A 291 -9.72 -4.17 -1.75
C VAL A 291 -9.51 -2.95 -2.64
N VAL A 292 -8.59 -3.01 -3.60
CA VAL A 292 -8.33 -1.90 -4.54
C VAL A 292 -9.53 -1.63 -5.44
N VAL A 293 -10.13 -2.68 -6.03
CA VAL A 293 -11.31 -2.53 -6.88
C VAL A 293 -12.47 -1.97 -6.09
N PHE A 294 -12.73 -2.50 -4.90
CA PHE A 294 -13.79 -2.02 -4.01
C PHE A 294 -13.56 -0.55 -3.62
N ALA A 295 -12.36 -0.18 -3.16
CA ALA A 295 -12.03 1.21 -2.81
C ALA A 295 -12.15 2.16 -4.02
N SER A 296 -11.81 1.70 -5.23
CA SER A 296 -12.03 2.49 -6.46
C SER A 296 -13.52 2.73 -6.75
N VAL A 297 -14.37 1.74 -6.48
CA VAL A 297 -15.83 1.86 -6.61
C VAL A 297 -16.39 2.79 -5.54
N VAL A 298 -15.95 2.63 -4.28
CA VAL A 298 -16.34 3.51 -3.16
C VAL A 298 -15.99 4.96 -3.48
N THR A 299 -14.77 5.25 -3.95
CA THR A 299 -14.37 6.63 -4.24
C THR A 299 -15.16 7.21 -5.41
N LYS A 300 -15.39 6.47 -6.49
CA LYS A 300 -16.20 6.95 -7.62
C LYS A 300 -17.65 7.22 -7.23
N ASP A 301 -18.27 6.30 -6.50
CA ASP A 301 -19.67 6.40 -6.12
C ASP A 301 -19.91 7.50 -5.06
N ARG A 302 -19.11 7.51 -3.99
CA ARG A 302 -19.26 8.49 -2.90
C ARG A 302 -18.97 9.92 -3.34
N PHE A 303 -18.07 10.13 -4.31
CA PHE A 303 -17.68 11.47 -4.73
C PHE A 303 -18.71 12.10 -5.67
N ILE A 304 -19.58 11.30 -6.29
CA ILE A 304 -20.70 11.77 -7.10
C ILE A 304 -21.96 11.97 -6.24
N SER A 305 -22.08 11.24 -5.14
CA SER A 305 -23.24 11.32 -4.24
C SER A 305 -23.34 12.65 -3.47
N THR A 306 -24.57 13.03 -3.08
CA THR A 306 -24.86 14.21 -2.25
C THR A 306 -24.53 13.97 -0.77
N LEU A 307 -23.35 13.43 -0.49
CA LEU A 307 -22.90 13.07 0.86
C LEU A 307 -22.53 14.33 1.66
N SER A 308 -22.70 14.29 2.98
CA SER A 308 -22.13 15.33 3.85
C SER A 308 -20.61 15.32 3.76
N ARG A 309 -19.99 16.49 3.87
CA ARG A 309 -18.53 16.65 3.80
C ARG A 309 -17.81 15.82 4.88
N GLU A 310 -18.37 15.72 6.08
CA GLU A 310 -17.82 14.94 7.18
C GLU A 310 -17.72 13.44 6.83
N LYS A 311 -18.82 12.84 6.35
CA LYS A 311 -18.82 11.43 5.95
C LYS A 311 -17.85 11.16 4.80
N LEU A 312 -17.71 12.11 3.86
CA LEU A 312 -16.77 11.98 2.75
C LEU A 312 -15.32 11.94 3.25
N LEU A 313 -15.00 12.75 4.26
CA LEU A 313 -13.68 12.76 4.90
C LEU A 313 -13.43 11.46 5.68
N ASP A 314 -14.41 10.96 6.44
CA ASP A 314 -14.31 9.68 7.14
C ASP A 314 -14.03 8.51 6.19
N VAL A 315 -14.75 8.45 5.06
CA VAL A 315 -14.51 7.45 4.01
C VAL A 315 -13.13 7.62 3.39
N SER A 316 -12.70 8.86 3.12
CA SER A 316 -11.40 9.16 2.54
C SER A 316 -10.25 8.70 3.45
N VAL A 317 -10.33 8.99 4.75
CA VAL A 317 -9.38 8.50 5.76
C VAL A 317 -9.44 6.97 5.86
N GLY A 318 -10.64 6.38 5.91
CA GLY A 318 -10.84 4.93 5.96
C GLY A 318 -10.16 4.19 4.81
N VAL A 319 -10.25 4.73 3.58
CA VAL A 319 -9.56 4.20 2.40
C VAL A 319 -8.04 4.30 2.54
N LEU A 320 -7.50 5.45 2.94
CA LEU A 320 -6.05 5.63 3.12
C LEU A 320 -5.48 4.69 4.17
N VAL A 321 -6.15 4.58 5.33
CA VAL A 321 -5.74 3.67 6.41
C VAL A 321 -5.78 2.22 5.93
N SER A 322 -6.82 1.85 5.19
CA SER A 322 -6.96 0.49 4.65
C SER A 322 -5.90 0.16 3.60
N PHE A 323 -5.56 1.10 2.72
CA PHE A 323 -4.44 0.94 1.79
C PHE A 323 -3.09 0.83 2.50
N SER A 324 -2.86 1.57 3.59
CA SER A 324 -1.64 1.42 4.39
C SER A 324 -1.47 -0.01 4.92
N ARG A 325 -2.57 -0.67 5.28
CA ARG A 325 -2.61 -2.04 5.85
C ARG A 325 -2.32 -3.12 4.82
N VAL A 326 -2.58 -2.85 3.54
CA VAL A 326 -2.41 -3.83 2.45
C VAL A 326 -1.23 -3.49 1.52
N GLU A 327 -0.48 -2.42 1.77
CA GLU A 327 0.63 -1.96 0.91
C GLU A 327 1.70 -3.04 0.70
N TYR A 328 1.92 -3.93 1.67
CA TYR A 328 2.87 -5.03 1.56
C TYR A 328 2.61 -5.95 0.35
N PHE A 329 1.33 -6.19 0.03
CA PHE A 329 0.90 -7.08 -1.06
C PHE A 329 0.94 -6.41 -2.43
N ARG A 330 1.31 -5.13 -2.50
CA ARG A 330 1.38 -4.39 -3.76
C ARG A 330 2.58 -4.84 -4.59
N ARG A 331 2.36 -5.82 -5.47
CA ARG A 331 3.34 -6.26 -6.48
C ARG A 331 3.14 -5.59 -7.84
N ILE A 332 1.91 -5.21 -8.16
CA ILE A 332 1.51 -4.66 -9.46
C ILE A 332 1.14 -3.18 -9.32
N ARG A 333 1.49 -2.37 -10.33
CA ARG A 333 1.02 -0.99 -10.44
C ARG A 333 -0.37 -0.98 -11.08
N LEU A 334 -1.38 -0.67 -10.28
CA LEU A 334 -2.76 -0.53 -10.73
C LEU A 334 -3.12 0.95 -10.86
N PRO A 335 -3.72 1.39 -11.99
CA PRO A 335 -4.22 2.75 -12.12
C PRO A 335 -5.33 3.03 -11.09
N GLU A 336 -6.21 2.06 -10.83
CA GLU A 336 -7.31 2.17 -9.87
C GLU A 336 -6.81 2.52 -8.45
N TYR A 337 -5.70 1.91 -8.04
CA TYR A 337 -5.06 2.19 -6.76
C TYR A 337 -4.53 3.64 -6.70
N THR A 338 -3.84 4.07 -7.76
CA THR A 338 -3.21 5.39 -7.80
C THR A 338 -4.26 6.51 -7.87
N ASP A 339 -5.31 6.31 -8.66
CA ASP A 339 -6.40 7.26 -8.82
C ASP A 339 -7.25 7.33 -7.54
N ALA A 340 -7.50 6.21 -6.87
CA ALA A 340 -8.18 6.19 -5.57
C ALA A 340 -7.39 7.00 -4.53
N ILE A 341 -6.08 6.79 -4.40
CA ILE A 341 -5.22 7.58 -3.49
C ILE A 341 -5.27 9.06 -3.83
N ARG A 342 -5.08 9.42 -5.10
CA ARG A 342 -5.08 10.82 -5.53
C ARG A 342 -6.42 11.49 -5.18
N GLY A 343 -7.53 10.79 -5.41
CA GLY A 343 -8.87 11.25 -5.08
C GLY A 343 -9.07 11.50 -3.59
N VAL A 344 -8.77 10.51 -2.74
CA VAL A 344 -8.99 10.63 -1.29
C VAL A 344 -7.97 11.56 -0.61
N ALA A 345 -6.71 11.56 -1.06
CA ALA A 345 -5.68 12.45 -0.52
C ALA A 345 -6.01 13.93 -0.79
N LYS A 346 -6.62 14.23 -1.95
CA LYS A 346 -7.12 15.57 -2.26
C LYS A 346 -8.20 16.04 -1.28
N ASN A 347 -9.10 15.16 -0.85
CA ASN A 347 -10.12 15.55 0.13
C ASN A 347 -9.51 15.74 1.53
N VAL A 348 -8.58 14.86 1.92
CA VAL A 348 -7.93 14.92 3.23
C VAL A 348 -7.05 16.17 3.34
N GLN A 349 -6.26 16.51 2.33
CA GLN A 349 -5.38 17.69 2.36
C GLN A 349 -6.12 19.03 2.49
N GLU A 350 -7.45 19.07 2.27
CA GLU A 350 -8.27 20.28 2.39
C GLU A 350 -8.87 20.46 3.80
N ASN A 351 -8.61 19.52 4.73
CA ASN A 351 -9.23 19.51 6.05
C ASN A 351 -8.27 19.05 7.16
N GLU A 352 -8.09 19.90 8.17
CA GLU A 352 -7.19 19.65 9.31
C GLU A 352 -7.58 18.42 10.13
N THR A 353 -8.85 18.25 10.49
CA THR A 353 -9.28 17.13 11.34
C THR A 353 -9.08 15.78 10.65
N ALA A 354 -9.39 15.69 9.36
CA ALA A 354 -9.13 14.51 8.55
C ALA A 354 -7.62 14.21 8.43
N CYS A 355 -6.79 15.23 8.29
CA CYS A 355 -5.32 15.08 8.31
C CYS A 355 -4.84 14.51 9.63
N VAL A 356 -5.32 15.04 10.76
CA VAL A 356 -4.98 14.55 12.10
C VAL A 356 -5.39 13.09 12.25
N TYR A 357 -6.64 12.74 11.93
CA TYR A 357 -7.10 11.34 12.02
C TYR A 357 -6.26 10.38 11.15
N PHE A 358 -5.88 10.81 9.94
CA PHE A 358 -5.00 10.00 9.10
C PHE A 358 -3.61 9.84 9.71
N VAL A 359 -2.98 10.92 10.18
CA VAL A 359 -1.63 10.88 10.77
C VAL A 359 -1.62 10.05 12.06
N GLU A 360 -2.60 10.24 12.95
CA GLU A 360 -2.71 9.51 14.22
C GLU A 360 -3.00 8.01 14.04
N SER A 361 -3.49 7.59 12.87
CA SER A 361 -3.64 6.16 12.55
C SER A 361 -2.32 5.43 12.27
N MET A 362 -1.22 6.17 12.12
CA MET A 362 0.12 5.61 11.90
C MET A 362 0.56 4.81 13.14
N PRO A 363 1.21 3.63 12.97
CA PRO A 363 1.73 2.86 14.09
C PRO A 363 2.65 3.70 14.99
N SER A 364 2.51 3.52 16.30
CA SER A 364 3.31 4.25 17.29
C SER A 364 4.78 3.81 17.27
N TYR A 365 5.67 4.67 17.76
CA TYR A 365 7.10 4.33 17.88
C TYR A 365 7.34 3.08 18.72
N ASP A 366 6.53 2.88 19.77
CA ASP A 366 6.57 1.70 20.62
C ASP A 366 6.19 0.43 19.83
N GLU A 367 5.09 0.46 19.07
CA GLU A 367 4.69 -0.67 18.20
C GLU A 367 5.70 -1.00 17.08
N LEU A 368 6.50 0.00 16.68
CA LEU A 368 7.51 -0.13 15.65
C LEU A 368 8.79 -0.80 16.15
N THR A 369 9.20 -0.46 17.37
CA THR A 369 10.49 -0.86 17.95
C THR A 369 10.37 -2.00 18.95
N ASN A 370 9.22 -2.15 19.61
CA ASN A 370 8.97 -3.16 20.61
C ASN A 370 8.10 -4.31 20.09
N ARG A 371 8.39 -5.49 20.64
CA ARG A 371 7.70 -6.76 20.34
C ARG A 371 6.27 -6.80 20.90
N ASP A 372 6.05 -6.11 22.01
CA ASP A 372 4.86 -6.28 22.86
C ASP A 372 3.63 -5.49 22.40
N GLY A 373 3.76 -4.65 21.37
CA GLY A 373 2.62 -3.92 20.80
C GLY A 373 1.50 -4.79 20.23
N SER A 374 1.70 -6.12 20.03
CA SER A 374 0.58 -7.01 19.65
C SER A 374 0.82 -8.53 19.70
N LEU A 375 1.98 -9.07 20.11
CA LEU A 375 2.41 -10.37 19.55
C LEU A 375 2.62 -11.58 20.48
N GLY A 376 2.68 -11.46 21.81
CA GLY A 376 2.59 -12.60 22.74
C GLY A 376 3.54 -13.81 22.52
N LEU A 377 4.51 -13.71 21.62
CA LEU A 377 5.48 -14.75 21.27
C LEU A 377 6.75 -14.49 22.08
N SER A 378 7.33 -15.50 22.73
CA SER A 378 8.37 -15.30 23.76
C SER A 378 9.81 -15.64 23.33
N ARG A 379 10.08 -15.95 22.06
CA ARG A 379 11.30 -16.72 21.70
C ARG A 379 12.37 -16.11 20.76
N VAL A 380 12.25 -14.88 20.26
CA VAL A 380 13.24 -14.29 19.32
C VAL A 380 13.41 -12.78 19.52
N GLU A 381 14.63 -12.27 19.36
CA GLU A 381 14.94 -10.83 19.30
C GLU A 381 14.23 -10.21 18.09
N TYR A 382 13.32 -9.27 18.35
CA TYR A 382 12.62 -8.56 17.29
C TYR A 382 13.55 -7.53 16.64
N ASN A 383 13.72 -7.62 15.32
CA ASN A 383 14.45 -6.65 14.53
C ASN A 383 13.47 -5.90 13.61
N TRP A 384 13.15 -4.66 13.99
CA TRP A 384 12.24 -3.79 13.25
C TRP A 384 12.64 -3.59 11.78
N ALA A 385 13.94 -3.59 11.47
CA ALA A 385 14.45 -3.40 10.11
C ALA A 385 14.21 -4.61 9.18
N LYS A 386 13.81 -5.77 9.74
CA LYS A 386 13.46 -6.98 8.98
C LYS A 386 11.95 -7.20 8.86
N ASP A 387 11.13 -6.38 9.52
CA ASP A 387 9.67 -6.46 9.44
C ASP A 387 9.19 -5.80 8.15
N ASN A 388 9.20 -6.55 7.05
CA ASN A 388 8.82 -6.04 5.74
C ASN A 388 7.35 -5.59 5.66
N VAL A 389 6.46 -6.21 6.45
CA VAL A 389 5.02 -5.90 6.45
C VAL A 389 4.78 -4.53 7.09
N GLN A 390 5.37 -4.31 8.28
CA GLN A 390 5.34 -3.01 8.97
C GLN A 390 6.04 -1.93 8.13
N THR A 391 7.20 -2.26 7.56
CA THR A 391 7.99 -1.37 6.71
C THR A 391 7.20 -0.88 5.49
N ALA A 392 6.43 -1.76 4.83
CA ALA A 392 5.58 -1.37 3.71
C ALA A 392 4.46 -0.41 4.15
N ARG A 393 3.84 -0.66 5.30
CA ARG A 393 2.82 0.25 5.87
C ARG A 393 3.40 1.64 6.16
N ILE A 394 4.58 1.72 6.77
CA ILE A 394 5.22 3.03 7.03
C ILE A 394 5.62 3.74 5.73
N LEU A 395 6.13 3.00 4.73
CA LEU A 395 6.41 3.58 3.43
C LEU A 395 5.18 4.22 2.78
N PHE A 396 3.99 3.65 2.97
CA PHE A 396 2.74 4.25 2.52
C PHE A 396 2.51 5.61 3.19
N TYR A 397 2.55 5.68 4.53
CA TYR A 397 2.37 6.93 5.27
C TYR A 397 3.37 8.01 4.86
N LEU A 398 4.66 7.66 4.78
CA LEU A 398 5.72 8.60 4.41
C LEU A 398 5.58 9.14 2.97
N ARG A 399 4.82 8.46 2.10
CA ARG A 399 4.50 8.94 0.74
C ARG A 399 3.26 9.82 0.68
N VAL A 400 2.29 9.62 1.58
CA VAL A 400 1.02 10.35 1.59
C VAL A 400 1.11 11.60 2.45
N ILE A 401 1.75 11.55 3.63
CA ILE A 401 1.89 12.71 4.55
C ILE A 401 2.40 13.98 3.85
N PRO A 402 3.40 13.93 2.93
CA PRO A 402 3.84 15.12 2.19
C PRO A 402 2.72 15.88 1.46
N THR A 403 1.65 15.21 1.01
CA THR A 403 0.57 15.86 0.25
C THR A 403 -0.39 16.64 1.14
N CYS A 404 -0.44 16.34 2.45
CA CYS A 404 -1.33 17.02 3.40
C CYS A 404 -0.58 17.77 4.51
N ILE A 405 0.76 17.86 4.41
CA ILE A 405 1.63 18.39 5.47
C ILE A 405 1.30 19.81 5.93
N GLU A 406 0.72 20.63 5.04
CA GLU A 406 0.32 22.01 5.32
C GLU A 406 -0.76 22.09 6.40
N HIS A 407 -1.66 21.09 6.44
CA HIS A 407 -2.77 21.01 7.38
C HIS A 407 -2.49 20.05 8.54
N VAL A 408 -1.25 19.56 8.69
CA VAL A 408 -0.83 18.78 9.87
C VAL A 408 -0.34 19.74 10.95
N PRO A 409 -0.98 19.79 12.13
CA PRO A 409 -0.55 20.64 13.23
C PRO A 409 0.86 20.27 13.72
N ALA A 410 1.64 21.28 14.13
CA ALA A 410 3.00 21.06 14.64
C ALA A 410 3.06 20.08 15.84
N PRO A 411 2.14 20.14 16.83
CA PRO A 411 2.14 19.17 17.93
C PRO A 411 1.91 17.72 17.46
N VAL A 412 1.01 17.52 16.48
CA VAL A 412 0.71 16.19 15.91
C VAL A 412 1.91 15.67 15.12
N PHE A 413 2.54 16.53 14.31
CA PHE A 413 3.75 16.16 13.57
C PHE A 413 4.89 15.75 14.51
N SER A 414 5.15 16.55 15.55
CA SER A 414 6.19 16.27 16.55
C SER A 414 5.94 14.94 17.27
N LYS A 415 4.71 14.72 17.74
CA LYS A 415 4.33 13.54 18.53
C LYS A 415 4.34 12.25 17.70
N VAL A 416 3.81 12.28 16.48
CA VAL A 416 3.49 11.06 15.72
C VAL A 416 4.47 10.82 14.56
N VAL A 417 4.81 11.86 13.80
CA VAL A 417 5.55 11.73 12.54
C VAL A 417 7.06 11.79 12.75
N ALA A 418 7.55 12.75 13.55
CA ALA A 418 8.97 13.06 13.64
C ALA A 418 9.82 11.85 14.11
N SER A 419 9.41 11.19 15.19
CA SER A 419 10.10 10.02 15.74
C SER A 419 10.20 8.86 14.73
N THR A 420 9.09 8.54 14.07
CA THR A 420 9.01 7.50 13.03
C THR A 420 9.85 7.87 11.81
N MET A 421 9.77 9.12 11.35
CA MET A 421 10.55 9.63 10.22
C MET A 421 12.05 9.45 10.48
N PHE A 422 12.56 9.87 11.64
CA PHE A 422 13.98 9.74 12.00
C PHE A 422 14.44 8.29 12.20
N LEU A 423 13.58 7.42 12.73
CA LEU A 423 13.85 5.98 12.79
C LEU A 423 14.11 5.42 11.38
N TYR A 424 13.19 5.69 10.46
CA TYR A 424 13.22 5.15 9.09
C TYR A 424 14.18 5.87 8.14
N MET A 425 14.70 7.05 8.49
CA MET A 425 15.86 7.64 7.80
C MET A 425 17.09 6.72 7.88
N GLY A 426 17.25 5.98 8.97
CA GLY A 426 18.33 5.01 9.16
C GLY A 426 18.00 3.59 8.72
N HIS A 427 16.91 3.37 7.97
CA HIS A 427 16.49 2.02 7.57
C HIS A 427 17.25 1.54 6.32
N PRO A 428 17.70 0.27 6.24
CA PRO A 428 18.50 -0.24 5.12
C PRO A 428 17.79 -0.19 3.76
N ASN A 429 16.46 -0.17 3.74
CA ASN A 429 15.68 0.02 2.52
C ASN A 429 15.71 1.50 2.08
N GLY A 430 16.51 1.81 1.06
CA GLY A 430 16.66 3.16 0.51
C GLY A 430 15.37 3.80 -0.06
N LYS A 431 14.29 3.05 -0.28
CA LYS A 431 12.99 3.67 -0.62
C LYS A 431 12.38 4.38 0.60
N LEU A 432 12.54 3.81 1.80
CA LEU A 432 12.04 4.42 3.03
C LEU A 432 12.91 5.59 3.46
N ALA A 433 14.23 5.45 3.43
CA ALA A 433 15.12 6.56 3.73
C ALA A 433 14.79 7.78 2.86
N ARG A 434 14.64 7.60 1.53
CA ARG A 434 14.20 8.66 0.61
C ARG A 434 12.84 9.24 0.97
N ALA A 435 11.85 8.41 1.31
CA ALA A 435 10.53 8.90 1.70
C ALA A 435 10.58 9.72 3.00
N SER A 436 11.37 9.30 4.00
CA SER A 436 11.58 10.07 5.23
C SER A 436 12.23 11.43 4.95
N HIS A 437 13.25 11.50 4.10
CA HIS A 437 13.82 12.79 3.67
C HIS A 437 12.79 13.67 2.97
N SER A 438 11.92 13.08 2.13
CA SER A 438 10.83 13.81 1.47
C SER A 438 9.84 14.40 2.48
N VAL A 439 9.48 13.67 3.53
CA VAL A 439 8.60 14.18 4.61
C VAL A 439 9.26 15.36 5.31
N PHE A 440 10.55 15.27 5.65
CA PHE A 440 11.28 16.38 6.26
C PHE A 440 11.29 17.62 5.36
N VAL A 441 11.62 17.46 4.07
CA VAL A 441 11.64 18.55 3.08
C VAL A 441 10.27 19.23 2.98
N SER A 442 9.20 18.44 2.89
CA SER A 442 7.83 18.94 2.83
C SER A 442 7.44 19.68 4.11
N PHE A 443 7.82 19.18 5.29
CA PHE A 443 7.58 19.86 6.56
C PHE A 443 8.33 21.20 6.64
N MET A 444 9.62 21.23 6.28
CA MET A 444 10.41 22.47 6.27
C MET A 444 9.83 23.53 5.33
N SER A 445 9.31 23.11 4.18
CA SER A 445 8.75 24.01 3.15
C SER A 445 7.32 24.47 3.41
N SER A 446 6.64 23.91 4.41
CA SER A 446 5.22 24.15 4.69
C SER A 446 4.96 25.26 5.71
N GLY A 447 3.72 25.75 5.79
CA GLY A 447 3.27 26.68 6.83
C GLY A 447 3.46 28.15 6.49
N LYS A 448 3.03 28.57 5.30
CA LYS A 448 3.07 29.98 4.90
C LYS A 448 2.00 30.86 5.57
N ASP A 449 0.95 30.30 6.17
CA ASP A 449 -0.13 31.08 6.80
C ASP A 449 -0.57 30.59 8.20
N SER A 450 -0.97 31.58 9.02
CA SER A 450 -1.67 31.61 10.32
C SER A 450 -1.16 30.90 11.60
N ASN A 451 -0.36 29.82 11.55
CA ASN A 451 0.18 29.15 12.77
C ASN A 451 1.72 29.11 12.79
N GLN A 452 2.37 30.25 12.48
CA GLN A 452 3.79 30.27 12.14
C GLN A 452 4.72 30.02 13.33
N GLU A 453 4.46 30.54 14.53
CA GLU A 453 5.50 30.58 15.58
C GLU A 453 5.85 29.18 16.13
N GLU A 454 4.86 28.40 16.58
CA GLU A 454 5.10 27.03 17.08
C GLU A 454 5.71 26.11 16.02
N ARG A 455 5.23 26.22 14.77
CA ARG A 455 5.76 25.41 13.66
C ARG A 455 7.19 25.79 13.34
N MET A 456 7.53 27.08 13.35
CA MET A 456 8.88 27.57 13.10
C MET A 456 9.86 27.14 14.21
N VAL A 457 9.46 27.24 15.48
CA VAL A 457 10.25 26.71 16.61
C VAL A 457 10.50 25.22 16.45
N LEU A 458 9.47 24.45 16.08
CA LEU A 458 9.62 23.01 15.84
C LEU A 458 10.57 22.72 14.66
N LYS A 459 10.47 23.48 13.56
CA LYS A 459 11.41 23.34 12.42
C LYS A 459 12.86 23.50 12.86
N GLU A 460 13.17 24.54 13.64
CA GLU A 460 14.53 24.75 14.15
C GLU A 460 15.00 23.60 15.05
N GLN A 461 14.16 23.12 15.96
CA GLN A 461 14.49 22.02 16.86
C GLN A 461 14.79 20.71 16.11
N LEU A 462 13.99 20.39 15.08
CA LEU A 462 14.12 19.14 14.33
C LEU A 462 15.38 19.10 13.44
N VAL A 463 15.93 20.25 13.06
CA VAL A 463 17.11 20.32 12.18
C VAL A 463 18.35 19.71 12.83
N PHE A 464 18.55 19.90 14.13
CA PHE A 464 19.68 19.30 14.86
C PHE A 464 19.66 17.78 14.75
N TYR A 465 18.50 17.17 15.03
CA TYR A 465 18.30 15.73 14.89
C TYR A 465 18.42 15.26 13.45
N TYR A 466 17.85 16.00 12.50
CA TYR A 466 17.91 15.66 11.08
C TYR A 466 19.34 15.59 10.56
N ILE A 467 20.15 16.62 10.83
CA ILE A 467 21.53 16.70 10.36
C ILE A 467 22.39 15.63 11.01
N GLN A 468 22.29 15.46 12.33
CA GLN A 468 23.00 14.40 13.02
C GLN A 468 22.67 13.04 12.41
N ARG A 469 21.38 12.72 12.27
CA ARG A 469 20.93 11.41 11.78
C ARG A 469 21.28 11.16 10.32
N ALA A 470 21.13 12.18 9.46
CA ALA A 470 21.47 12.07 8.05
C ALA A 470 22.96 11.82 7.85
N LEU A 471 23.82 12.54 8.58
CA LEU A 471 25.27 12.43 8.47
C LEU A 471 25.83 11.18 9.14
N GLU A 472 25.19 10.65 10.18
CA GLU A 472 25.53 9.33 10.75
C GLU A 472 25.43 8.22 9.69
N GLY A 473 24.34 8.20 8.92
CA GLY A 473 24.08 7.19 7.88
C GLY A 473 24.77 7.42 6.54
N TYR A 474 25.49 8.53 6.37
CA TYR A 474 26.18 8.90 5.13
C TYR A 474 27.70 8.64 5.19
N PRO A 475 28.31 8.05 4.14
CA PRO A 475 27.67 7.41 2.98
C PRO A 475 27.05 6.04 3.31
N GLY A 476 26.11 5.58 2.50
CA GLY A 476 25.53 4.24 2.61
C GLY A 476 24.00 4.28 2.67
N ILE A 477 23.45 4.26 3.89
CA ILE A 477 21.99 4.22 4.12
C ILE A 477 21.33 5.53 3.67
N THR A 478 21.96 6.66 3.99
CA THR A 478 21.42 7.98 3.68
C THR A 478 21.60 8.30 2.19
N PRO A 479 20.51 8.51 1.43
CA PRO A 479 20.58 8.92 0.03
C PRO A 479 21.05 10.39 -0.08
N PHE A 480 22.09 10.63 -0.89
CA PHE A 480 22.65 11.98 -1.08
C PHE A 480 21.59 13.00 -1.51
N ASP A 481 20.80 12.69 -2.55
CA ASP A 481 19.79 13.64 -3.08
C ASP A 481 18.74 14.02 -2.04
N GLY A 482 18.36 13.06 -1.18
CA GLY A 482 17.39 13.29 -0.10
C GLY A 482 17.96 14.19 0.99
N MET A 483 19.20 13.94 1.40
CA MET A 483 19.92 14.80 2.37
C MET A 483 20.16 16.20 1.80
N ALA A 484 20.67 16.31 0.58
CA ALA A 484 20.94 17.58 -0.09
C ALA A 484 19.65 18.42 -0.24
N SER A 485 18.53 17.79 -0.63
CA SER A 485 17.23 18.46 -0.72
C SER A 485 16.76 18.97 0.65
N GLY A 486 16.97 18.20 1.73
CA GLY A 486 16.64 18.65 3.09
C GLY A 486 17.52 19.80 3.58
N VAL A 487 18.82 19.77 3.26
CA VAL A 487 19.75 20.88 3.53
C VAL A 487 19.33 22.14 2.78
N VAL A 488 18.95 22.03 1.51
CA VAL A 488 18.43 23.19 0.76
C VAL A 488 17.12 23.69 1.35
N ALA A 489 16.21 22.78 1.73
CA ALA A 489 14.93 23.14 2.31
C ALA A 489 15.07 23.86 3.67
N LEU A 490 15.97 23.41 4.55
CA LEU A 490 16.19 24.09 5.83
C LEU A 490 16.83 25.46 5.65
N VAL A 491 17.82 25.59 4.76
CA VAL A 491 18.51 26.86 4.53
C VAL A 491 17.55 27.92 3.97
N ARG A 492 16.60 27.51 3.12
CA ARG A 492 15.64 28.44 2.48
C ARG A 492 14.47 28.83 3.36
N ASN A 493 14.05 27.98 4.30
CA ASN A 493 12.79 28.15 5.04
C ASN A 493 12.98 28.46 6.53
N LEU A 494 14.22 28.47 7.03
CA LEU A 494 14.53 28.92 8.40
C LEU A 494 14.81 30.43 8.43
N PRO A 495 14.65 31.08 9.60
CA PRO A 495 14.93 32.50 9.71
C PRO A 495 16.41 32.82 9.47
N ALA A 496 16.67 34.04 9.02
CA ALA A 496 18.02 34.57 8.83
C ALA A 496 18.83 34.47 10.12
N GLY A 497 20.09 34.00 10.02
CA GLY A 497 20.95 33.81 11.19
C GLY A 497 20.58 32.63 12.10
N SER A 498 19.65 31.74 11.72
CA SER A 498 19.24 30.60 12.56
C SER A 498 20.44 29.75 13.02
N PRO A 499 20.58 29.46 14.34
CA PRO A 499 21.62 28.58 14.86
C PRO A 499 21.58 27.17 14.25
N ALA A 500 20.39 26.70 13.87
CA ALA A 500 20.20 25.41 13.23
C ALA A 500 20.87 25.35 11.83
N THR A 501 20.80 26.44 11.07
CA THR A 501 21.48 26.55 9.78
C THR A 501 23.00 26.61 9.96
N MET A 502 23.49 27.32 10.97
CA MET A 502 24.92 27.34 11.29
C MET A 502 25.44 25.96 11.71
N TYR A 503 24.69 25.24 12.56
CA TYR A 503 25.00 23.87 12.96
C TYR A 503 25.04 22.91 11.76
N CYS A 504 24.08 23.05 10.84
CA CYS A 504 24.03 22.29 9.59
C CYS A 504 25.32 22.47 8.77
N VAL A 505 25.70 23.73 8.50
CA VAL A 505 26.92 24.06 7.74
C VAL A 505 28.16 23.49 8.40
N HIS A 506 28.31 23.67 9.72
CA HIS A 506 29.45 23.15 10.46
C HIS A 506 29.54 21.62 10.39
N SER A 507 28.42 20.93 10.63
CA SER A 507 28.37 19.47 10.63
C SER A 507 28.66 18.88 9.24
N LEU A 508 28.19 19.55 8.17
CA LEU A 508 28.50 19.17 6.79
C LEU A 508 29.99 19.33 6.48
N ALA A 509 30.60 20.45 6.89
CA ALA A 509 32.03 20.70 6.70
C ALA A 509 32.88 19.67 7.46
N ASP A 510 32.53 19.37 8.72
CA ASP A 510 33.20 18.36 9.53
C ASP A 510 33.09 16.97 8.90
N LYS A 511 31.90 16.58 8.46
CA LYS A 511 31.68 15.28 7.82
C LYS A 511 32.45 15.18 6.50
N ALA A 512 32.47 16.25 5.69
CA ALA A 512 33.24 16.30 4.45
C ALA A 512 34.74 16.13 4.73
N LYS A 513 35.28 16.80 5.76
CA LYS A 513 36.67 16.65 6.21
C LYS A 513 37.00 15.22 6.65
N ILE A 514 36.13 14.58 7.43
CA ILE A 514 36.31 13.19 7.86
C ILE A 514 36.30 12.22 6.67
N LEU A 515 35.40 12.40 5.70
CA LEU A 515 35.35 11.52 4.52
C LEU A 515 36.54 11.73 3.59
N CYS A 516 36.93 13.00 3.38
CA CYS A 516 38.06 13.39 2.54
C CYS A 516 39.40 12.86 3.10
N SER A 517 39.62 12.99 4.41
CA SER A 517 40.82 12.45 5.06
C SER A 517 40.91 10.92 4.99
N LYS A 518 39.77 10.22 5.08
CA LYS A 518 39.73 8.75 4.90
C LYS A 518 40.00 8.36 3.45
N SER A 519 39.37 9.03 2.48
CA SER A 519 39.54 8.69 1.06
C SER A 519 40.97 8.97 0.57
N MET A 520 41.62 10.02 1.08
CA MET A 520 43.03 10.30 0.75
C MET A 520 44.03 9.25 1.26
N ILE A 521 43.67 8.46 2.27
CA ILE A 521 44.49 7.34 2.74
C ILE A 521 44.34 6.14 1.80
N GLU A 522 43.17 5.97 1.19
CA GLU A 522 42.81 4.82 0.37
C GLU A 522 43.20 5.01 -1.11
N ASP A 523 43.06 6.23 -1.66
CA ASP A 523 43.41 6.54 -3.05
C ASP A 523 43.96 7.98 -3.20
N VAL A 524 45.23 8.08 -3.61
CA VAL A 524 45.94 9.35 -3.80
C VAL A 524 45.60 10.01 -5.16
N GLU A 525 45.08 9.24 -6.14
CA GLU A 525 44.76 9.72 -7.49
C GLU A 525 43.32 10.20 -7.65
N MET A 526 42.51 10.04 -6.60
CA MET A 526 41.11 10.44 -6.47
C MET A 526 40.76 11.82 -7.06
N TRP A 527 41.68 12.80 -7.01
CA TRP A 527 41.42 14.18 -7.43
C TRP A 527 41.75 14.47 -8.91
N LYS A 528 42.17 13.47 -9.69
CA LYS A 528 42.45 13.64 -11.12
C LYS A 528 41.17 13.60 -11.99
N ASP A 529 40.19 12.79 -11.59
CA ASP A 529 38.92 12.63 -12.33
C ASP A 529 37.73 13.20 -11.51
N TRP A 530 37.26 14.39 -11.90
CA TRP A 530 36.09 15.04 -11.29
C TRP A 530 34.76 14.63 -11.95
N GLN A 531 34.80 14.14 -13.19
CA GLN A 531 33.62 13.79 -13.99
C GLN A 531 33.32 12.29 -13.90
N GLY A 532 32.37 11.93 -13.04
CA GLY A 532 31.86 10.58 -12.83
C GLY A 532 30.79 10.58 -11.74
N ASP A 533 30.30 9.40 -11.34
CA ASP A 533 29.46 9.26 -10.14
C ASP A 533 30.28 9.72 -8.93
N SER A 534 30.16 11.00 -8.57
CA SER A 534 31.12 11.65 -7.69
C SER A 534 31.16 10.98 -6.32
N GLU A 535 32.38 10.81 -5.81
CA GLU A 535 32.62 10.22 -4.49
C GLU A 535 31.85 10.95 -3.39
N PRO A 536 31.51 10.27 -2.27
CA PRO A 536 30.75 10.89 -1.20
C PRO A 536 31.36 12.19 -0.64
N SER A 537 32.69 12.27 -0.57
CA SER A 537 33.41 13.47 -0.13
C SER A 537 33.23 14.64 -1.11
N LYS A 538 33.35 14.38 -2.42
CA LYS A 538 33.13 15.36 -3.50
C LYS A 538 31.69 15.85 -3.52
N LYS A 539 30.71 14.96 -3.37
CA LYS A 539 29.29 15.31 -3.29
C LYS A 539 28.96 16.26 -2.14
N LEU A 540 29.55 16.05 -0.95
CA LEU A 540 29.39 16.98 0.17
C LEU A 540 30.08 18.32 -0.09
N LEU A 541 31.25 18.31 -0.72
CA LEU A 541 31.95 19.54 -1.09
C LEU A 541 31.13 20.35 -2.11
N GLU A 542 30.63 19.72 -3.17
CA GLU A 542 29.72 20.35 -4.14
C GLU A 542 28.49 20.95 -3.45
N LEU A 543 27.91 20.24 -2.47
CA LEU A 543 26.80 20.76 -1.68
C LEU A 543 27.21 22.01 -0.87
N LEU A 544 28.36 21.99 -0.20
CA LEU A 544 28.88 23.14 0.55
C LEU A 544 29.18 24.34 -0.36
N LEU A 545 29.69 24.11 -1.58
CA LEU A 545 29.90 25.16 -2.57
C LEU A 545 28.56 25.77 -3.01
N ARG A 546 27.57 24.93 -3.34
CA ARG A 546 26.21 25.38 -3.67
C ARG A 546 25.56 26.17 -2.53
N LEU A 547 25.93 25.91 -1.27
CA LEU A 547 25.42 26.68 -0.14
C LEU A 547 25.89 28.14 -0.14
N LEU A 548 27.01 28.50 -0.79
CA LEU A 548 27.49 29.90 -0.88
C LEU A 548 26.43 30.84 -1.47
N SER A 549 25.66 30.37 -2.45
CA SER A 549 24.60 31.13 -3.10
C SER A 549 23.24 31.04 -2.38
N LEU A 550 23.09 30.15 -1.38
CA LEU A 550 21.81 29.86 -0.74
C LEU A 550 21.70 30.33 0.71
N VAL A 551 22.80 30.28 1.49
CA VAL A 551 22.75 30.61 2.92
C VAL A 551 22.39 32.07 3.16
N ASP A 552 21.87 32.40 4.33
CA ASP A 552 21.67 33.82 4.68
C ASP A 552 23.02 34.57 4.78
N ILE A 553 23.02 35.87 4.51
CA ILE A 553 24.23 36.70 4.53
C ILE A 553 24.92 36.73 5.90
N GLN A 554 24.17 36.50 6.99
CA GLN A 554 24.73 36.41 8.34
C GLN A 554 25.54 35.12 8.57
N ILE A 555 25.25 34.06 7.82
CA ILE A 555 25.88 32.74 7.96
C ILE A 555 27.02 32.57 6.93
N LEU A 556 26.94 33.32 5.83
CA LEU A 556 27.90 33.29 4.72
C LEU A 556 29.38 33.41 5.18
N PRO A 557 29.78 34.35 6.07
CA PRO A 557 31.17 34.45 6.52
C PRO A 557 31.69 33.17 7.21
N SER A 558 30.83 32.52 8.00
CA SER A 558 31.17 31.26 8.69
C SER A 558 31.36 30.11 7.70
N LEU A 559 30.49 30.00 6.70
CA LEU A 559 30.63 29.01 5.62
C LEU A 559 31.93 29.23 4.84
N MET A 560 32.22 30.47 4.44
CA MET A 560 33.44 30.84 3.72
C MET A 560 34.71 30.50 4.51
N LYS A 561 34.70 30.73 5.82
CA LYS A 561 35.82 30.36 6.71
C LYS A 561 36.03 28.85 6.75
N LEU A 562 34.96 28.06 6.93
CA LEU A 562 35.04 26.59 6.98
C LEU A 562 35.50 26.01 5.65
N LEU A 563 34.96 26.51 4.53
CA LEU A 563 35.41 26.12 3.19
C LEU A 563 36.88 26.45 2.96
N ALA A 564 37.34 27.64 3.37
CA ALA A 564 38.75 28.01 3.23
C ALA A 564 39.67 27.07 4.01
N GLN A 565 39.32 26.74 5.26
CA GLN A 565 40.08 25.79 6.08
C GLN A 565 40.11 24.41 5.44
N PHE A 566 38.98 23.94 4.92
CA PHE A 566 38.89 22.66 4.25
C PHE A 566 39.70 22.61 2.94
N ILE A 567 39.60 23.64 2.09
CA ILE A 567 40.26 23.68 0.78
C ILE A 567 41.78 23.72 0.93
N VAL A 568 42.31 24.49 1.90
CA VAL A 568 43.76 24.57 2.15
C VAL A 568 44.35 23.22 2.55
N GLU A 569 43.56 22.32 3.15
CA GLU A 569 43.99 20.97 3.53
C GLU A 569 43.97 19.96 2.36
N LEU A 570 43.36 20.30 1.21
CA LEU A 570 43.33 19.44 0.03
C LEU A 570 44.69 19.37 -0.69
N PRO A 571 44.99 18.30 -1.45
CA PRO A 571 46.09 18.22 -2.41
C PRO A 571 45.99 19.32 -3.46
N LYS A 572 47.12 19.73 -4.04
CA LYS A 572 47.18 20.83 -5.01
C LYS A 572 46.23 20.66 -6.20
N ASP A 573 46.08 19.44 -6.71
CA ASP A 573 45.17 19.16 -7.82
C ASP A 573 43.71 19.42 -7.41
N GLY A 574 43.33 18.99 -6.20
CA GLY A 574 42.02 19.28 -5.61
C GLY A 574 41.81 20.76 -5.28
N GLN A 575 42.83 21.45 -4.76
CA GLN A 575 42.80 22.91 -4.54
C GLN A 575 42.52 23.65 -5.84
N ASN A 576 43.27 23.35 -6.91
CA ASN A 576 43.12 24.00 -8.20
C ASN A 576 41.72 23.78 -8.79
N MET A 577 41.23 22.55 -8.76
CA MET A 577 39.89 22.23 -9.27
C MET A 577 38.77 22.94 -8.50
N VAL A 578 38.81 22.92 -7.17
CA VAL A 578 37.78 23.55 -6.34
C VAL A 578 37.82 25.07 -6.48
N LEU A 579 39.02 25.64 -6.60
CA LEU A 579 39.18 27.07 -6.90
C LEU A 579 38.55 27.41 -8.25
N ASP A 580 38.84 26.66 -9.31
CA ASP A 580 38.27 26.92 -10.64
C ASP A 580 36.73 26.83 -10.64
N GLU A 581 36.15 25.87 -9.91
CA GLU A 581 34.70 25.77 -9.72
C GLU A 581 34.12 26.99 -8.97
N ILE A 582 34.78 27.44 -7.90
CA ILE A 582 34.36 28.65 -7.17
C ILE A 582 34.48 29.89 -8.05
N TYR A 583 35.54 30.00 -8.85
CA TYR A 583 35.71 31.10 -9.82
C TYR A 583 34.52 31.15 -10.78
N ASN A 584 34.14 30.01 -11.37
CA ASN A 584 32.99 29.93 -12.27
C ASN A 584 31.69 30.34 -11.55
N GLN A 585 31.41 29.79 -10.36
CA GLN A 585 30.20 30.11 -9.59
C GLN A 585 30.11 31.59 -9.20
N VAL A 586 31.24 32.21 -8.82
CA VAL A 586 31.28 33.63 -8.45
C VAL A 586 31.18 34.53 -9.68
N ALA A 587 31.81 34.15 -10.80
CA ALA A 587 31.73 34.88 -12.06
C ALA A 587 30.28 34.93 -12.57
N ASP A 588 29.62 33.77 -12.60
CA ASP A 588 28.24 33.58 -13.07
C ASP A 588 27.16 34.06 -12.09
N SER A 589 27.53 34.43 -10.86
CA SER A 589 26.58 34.92 -9.86
C SER A 589 26.09 36.33 -10.19
N ASP A 590 24.78 36.49 -10.33
CA ASP A 590 24.08 37.78 -10.47
C ASP A 590 23.80 38.48 -9.12
N ASP A 591 24.06 37.82 -7.98
CA ASP A 591 23.81 38.38 -6.65
C ASP A 591 24.81 39.50 -6.30
N VAL A 592 24.42 40.74 -6.58
CA VAL A 592 25.21 41.96 -6.32
C VAL A 592 25.51 42.19 -4.84
N THR A 593 24.78 41.57 -3.92
CA THR A 593 24.99 41.76 -2.47
C THR A 593 26.10 40.87 -1.93
N ARG A 594 26.21 39.63 -2.42
CA ARG A 594 27.20 38.65 -1.96
C ARG A 594 28.49 38.70 -2.76
N LYS A 595 28.41 39.02 -4.06
CA LYS A 595 29.52 38.94 -5.00
C LYS A 595 30.77 39.70 -4.53
N PRO A 596 30.70 40.93 -3.97
CA PRO A 596 31.89 41.62 -3.47
C PRO A 596 32.62 40.86 -2.36
N ALA A 597 31.87 40.30 -1.39
CA ALA A 597 32.45 39.53 -0.30
C ALA A 597 33.06 38.21 -0.78
N LEU A 598 32.39 37.53 -1.73
CA LEU A 598 32.88 36.28 -2.33
C LEU A 598 34.16 36.50 -3.15
N VAL A 599 34.23 37.56 -3.95
CA VAL A 599 35.43 37.91 -4.75
C VAL A 599 36.62 38.19 -3.84
N SER A 600 36.44 39.02 -2.80
CA SER A 600 37.50 39.36 -1.84
C SER A 600 38.02 38.11 -1.10
N TRP A 601 37.12 37.24 -0.69
CA TRP A 601 37.48 35.98 -0.06
C TRP A 601 38.18 35.00 -1.01
N LEU A 602 37.71 34.87 -2.25
CA LEU A 602 38.31 33.99 -3.25
C LEU A 602 39.74 34.39 -3.57
N GLN A 603 40.02 35.70 -3.68
CA GLN A 603 41.38 36.21 -3.83
C GLN A 603 42.27 35.83 -2.63
N SER A 604 41.74 35.98 -1.41
CA SER A 604 42.44 35.61 -0.17
C SER A 604 42.70 34.10 -0.11
N LEU A 605 41.74 33.27 -0.50
CA LEU A 605 41.85 31.83 -0.53
C LEU A 605 42.87 31.35 -1.57
N SER A 606 42.84 31.91 -2.78
CA SER A 606 43.80 31.63 -3.85
C SER A 606 45.24 31.93 -3.39
N PHE A 607 45.43 33.05 -2.69
CA PHE A 607 46.71 33.39 -2.07
C PHE A 607 47.16 32.36 -1.03
N LEU A 608 46.29 31.93 -0.12
CA LEU A 608 46.60 30.91 0.89
C LEU A 608 46.98 29.56 0.25
N CYS A 609 46.25 29.13 -0.78
CA CYS A 609 46.54 27.89 -1.50
C CYS A 609 47.91 27.95 -2.19
N SER A 610 48.29 29.11 -2.74
CA SER A 610 49.61 29.31 -3.35
C SER A 610 50.77 29.18 -2.35
N GLN A 611 50.59 29.63 -1.10
CA GLN A 611 51.63 29.59 -0.06
C GLN A 611 51.91 28.20 0.49
N SER A 612 50.92 27.30 0.51
CA SER A 612 51.07 25.90 0.98
C SER A 612 52.17 25.12 0.22
N SER A 613 52.58 25.64 -0.94
CA SER A 613 53.67 25.14 -1.78
C SER A 613 55.07 25.33 -1.19
N PHE A 614 55.28 26.28 -0.28
CA PHE A 614 56.62 26.72 0.15
C PHE A 614 57.11 26.07 1.46
N THR A 615 56.28 25.29 2.15
CA THR A 615 56.57 24.72 3.48
C THR A 615 56.80 23.20 3.50
N LYS A 616 57.31 22.61 2.42
CA LYS A 616 58.00 21.30 2.53
C LYS A 616 59.43 21.53 3.02
N PRO A 617 59.87 20.92 4.14
CA PRO A 617 61.27 21.05 4.57
C PRO A 617 62.15 20.34 3.54
N ARG A 618 63.07 21.09 2.93
CA ARG A 618 64.21 20.54 2.19
C ARG A 618 64.93 19.56 3.13
N LYS A 619 64.87 18.26 2.85
CA LYS A 619 65.88 17.34 3.36
C LYS A 619 67.20 17.77 2.75
N GLU A 620 68.10 18.27 3.59
CA GLU A 620 69.47 18.60 3.22
C GLU A 620 70.15 17.35 2.64
N GLY A 621 70.64 17.50 1.42
CA GLY A 621 71.50 16.56 0.73
C GLY A 621 72.35 17.36 -0.27
N ASN A 622 73.61 17.56 0.10
CA ASN A 622 74.67 18.26 -0.63
C ASN A 622 74.68 18.04 -2.14
N GLY A 623 74.99 19.10 -2.91
CA GLY A 623 75.73 18.96 -4.15
C GLY A 623 75.42 19.95 -5.27
N SER A 624 76.32 20.92 -5.43
CA SER A 624 76.66 21.67 -6.66
C SER A 624 75.67 22.69 -7.24
N SER A 625 76.23 23.89 -7.38
CA SER A 625 75.78 25.10 -8.05
C SER A 625 75.43 24.94 -9.54
N SER A 626 74.32 25.54 -9.97
CA SER A 626 74.23 26.21 -11.26
C SER A 626 73.26 27.40 -11.18
N SER A 627 73.83 28.58 -11.37
CA SER A 627 73.13 29.84 -11.62
C SER A 627 72.19 29.69 -12.82
N GLY A 628 70.92 30.09 -12.67
CA GLY A 628 69.93 30.11 -13.73
C GLY A 628 68.67 30.84 -13.27
N THR A 629 68.68 32.15 -13.42
CA THR A 629 67.53 33.08 -13.52
C THR A 629 66.17 32.56 -13.01
N ASP A 630 65.82 32.99 -11.80
CA ASP A 630 64.45 32.98 -11.27
C ASP A 630 63.55 33.88 -12.14
N THR A 631 62.92 33.30 -13.16
CA THR A 631 61.67 33.85 -13.72
C THR A 631 60.52 33.44 -12.81
N LEU A 632 60.12 34.37 -11.94
CA LEU A 632 58.85 34.38 -11.22
C LEU A 632 57.71 33.90 -12.13
N SER A 633 57.07 32.78 -11.80
CA SER A 633 55.86 32.27 -12.46
C SER A 633 54.62 33.09 -12.04
N LEU A 634 54.69 34.41 -12.24
CA LEU A 634 53.58 35.36 -12.09
C LEU A 634 52.42 35.10 -13.09
N ASN A 635 52.62 34.18 -14.04
CA ASN A 635 51.65 33.87 -15.09
C ASN A 635 50.44 33.03 -14.63
N GLY A 636 50.48 32.39 -13.46
CA GLY A 636 49.34 31.61 -12.96
C GLY A 636 48.21 32.48 -12.37
N VAL A 637 48.57 33.61 -11.74
CA VAL A 637 47.60 34.51 -11.09
C VAL A 637 47.00 35.49 -12.11
N SER A 638 47.77 35.91 -13.10
CA SER A 638 47.29 36.84 -14.14
C SER A 638 46.37 36.20 -15.18
N ALA A 639 46.33 34.87 -15.30
CA ALA A 639 45.42 34.17 -16.21
C ALA A 639 44.02 33.92 -15.63
N ARG A 640 43.78 34.28 -14.35
CA ARG A 640 42.54 34.05 -13.60
C ARG A 640 41.84 35.34 -13.14
N LEU A 641 42.27 36.51 -13.65
CA LEU A 641 41.64 37.81 -13.40
C LEU A 641 40.79 38.27 -14.58
#